data_AF-A0AAN9VZJ4-F1
#
_entry.id   AF-A0AAN9VZJ4-F1
#
_cell.length_a   1.000
_cell.length_b   1.000
_cell.length_c   1.000
_cell.angle_alpha   90.00
_cell.angle_beta   90.00
_cell.angle_gamma   90.00
#
_symmetry.space_group_name_H-M   'P 1'
#
loop_
_entity.id
_entity.type
_entity.pdbx_description
1 polymer ?
#
loop_
_entity_poly.entity_id
_entity_poly.type
_entity_poly.pdbx_seq_one_letter_code
_entity_poly.pdbx_strand_id
1 'polypeptide(L)'
;MKTQKLTGVLLVCWISRWATVRAATSRRYSQPSQTSTPTSFVERDSRLTTPQLIAAYGYPVETHRVRTQDGYLLTLHRIPPRPSASARARARSPGRRAQRAPGQGRAVLLQHGVFCSSADWVVMGPGKALAYLLSDAGYDVWLGNARGNRYSKGHEKALPKQRYWSFSFHEMGVYDLPAVIDFILQKTGHRQLHYVGHSMGTTMFYVMASERPEYNAKVRLMVGLAPVAFLSHMKTGFLRFLASIGDQLGWFLMRAGFDEFQPSDQMRELARSALCTENALSSELCVLLYVLGGFDSTQLNRTMLPVIAAHTPAGTSTKVLHHYAQVAKSGRFQQMDLGAKENSARYGRALPPQYSLGRVTAPVALYTGDNDNLCGPEPELITKYGYPVEQHEVTTEDGYILTVFRIPYGKTSTTKTANRKPVYVQHGLLSSSDDWILARPERALGYILADAGYDVWLTNARGNKWSRRHVSLNPEKSAFWDFSWHEMGVYDLPAVIDHILAVTGQEQLHYIGHSMGTTMFYVMGAMRPEYNAKILSAHTLAPVAYMGNTQTPLLKEIASGADGLGVLLKLLGVNEFLPHADVYGVMGDRLCSDNAPTQSVCSNALFLICGFDSEELNTTMLPLIMSHDPSGSSVKNLLHYAQNIKSGKFQLYDYGPVKNLAKYGSLKAPSYDLSKLTAPVALHYADNDIMAVPEDVQKLQRELPNLIGKFRVSFSKFNHLDFLFAIHAKEYVYDLVIRLMDRY
;
A
#
# COMPACT_ATOMS: atom_id res chain seq x y z
N MET A 1 22.67 -29.57 -26.79
CA MET A 1 22.62 -28.77 -28.04
C MET A 1 21.32 -29.06 -28.76
N LYS A 2 20.63 -28.00 -29.24
CA LYS A 2 19.31 -27.96 -29.92
C LYS A 2 18.05 -28.06 -29.02
N THR A 3 17.64 -26.93 -28.44
CA THR A 3 16.25 -26.41 -28.32
C THR A 3 16.21 -25.13 -27.45
N GLN A 4 16.84 -24.05 -27.92
CA GLN A 4 16.77 -22.74 -27.22
C GLN A 4 16.84 -21.51 -28.16
N LYS A 5 16.47 -21.67 -29.44
CA LYS A 5 16.55 -20.60 -30.46
C LYS A 5 15.24 -20.35 -31.22
N LEU A 6 14.07 -20.52 -30.60
CA LEU A 6 12.78 -20.24 -31.28
C LEU A 6 11.83 -19.27 -30.58
N THR A 7 12.19 -18.67 -29.44
CA THR A 7 11.33 -17.69 -28.74
C THR A 7 11.67 -16.22 -29.04
N GLY A 8 12.75 -15.93 -29.77
CA GLY A 8 13.20 -14.56 -30.04
C GLY A 8 12.75 -13.94 -31.38
N VAL A 9 12.17 -14.70 -32.30
CA VAL A 9 11.89 -14.22 -33.68
C VAL A 9 10.40 -13.95 -33.92
N LEU A 10 9.49 -14.50 -33.12
CA LEU A 10 8.05 -14.26 -33.26
C LEU A 10 7.56 -12.95 -32.62
N LEU A 11 8.34 -12.34 -31.72
CA LEU A 11 7.98 -11.08 -31.05
C LEU A 11 8.29 -9.83 -31.91
N VAL A 12 9.22 -9.94 -32.87
CA VAL A 12 9.63 -8.82 -33.75
C VAL A 12 8.76 -8.72 -35.01
N CYS A 13 8.13 -9.82 -35.45
CA CYS A 13 7.21 -9.82 -36.60
C CYS A 13 5.77 -9.38 -36.26
N TRP A 14 5.38 -9.31 -34.98
CA TRP A 14 4.04 -8.84 -34.60
C TRP A 14 3.96 -7.31 -34.49
N ILE A 15 5.07 -6.65 -34.12
CA ILE A 15 5.16 -5.19 -34.00
C ILE A 15 5.24 -4.50 -35.38
N SER A 16 5.72 -5.20 -36.41
CA SER A 16 5.89 -4.66 -37.77
C SER A 16 4.65 -4.75 -38.68
N ARG A 17 3.56 -5.41 -38.24
CA ARG A 17 2.32 -5.56 -39.03
C ARG A 17 1.12 -4.74 -38.53
N TRP A 18 1.25 -4.04 -37.40
CA TRP A 18 0.22 -3.10 -36.91
C TRP A 18 0.45 -1.65 -37.36
N ALA A 19 1.58 -1.35 -38.02
CA ALA A 19 1.93 0.00 -38.47
C ALA A 19 1.45 0.34 -39.91
N THR A 20 0.69 -0.55 -40.58
CA THR A 20 0.33 -0.37 -42.01
C THR A 20 -1.16 -0.30 -42.29
N VAL A 21 -2.01 -0.14 -41.28
CA VAL A 21 -3.47 0.05 -41.46
C VAL A 21 -3.95 1.26 -40.65
N ARG A 22 -3.59 2.47 -41.12
CA ARG A 22 -4.36 3.73 -40.96
C ARG A 22 -3.70 4.84 -41.78
N ALA A 23 -3.51 4.58 -43.07
CA ALA A 23 -3.25 5.60 -44.08
C ALA A 23 -4.46 5.71 -45.01
N ALA A 24 -5.61 6.12 -44.46
CA ALA A 24 -6.74 6.64 -45.22
C ALA A 24 -7.74 7.26 -44.24
N THR A 25 -8.23 8.46 -44.54
CA THR A 25 -9.26 9.27 -43.84
C THR A 25 -8.80 10.19 -42.70
N SER A 26 -8.39 11.41 -43.07
CA SER A 26 -9.12 12.62 -42.65
C SER A 26 -8.77 13.80 -43.57
N ARG A 27 -9.81 14.38 -44.17
CA ARG A 27 -9.75 15.63 -44.93
C ARG A 27 -9.81 16.81 -43.96
N ARG A 28 -9.01 17.84 -44.27
CA ARG A 28 -9.14 19.28 -43.94
C ARG A 28 -10.16 19.66 -42.86
N TYR A 29 -9.64 20.11 -41.73
CA TYR A 29 -10.13 21.32 -41.07
C TYR A 29 -8.92 22.19 -40.73
N SER A 30 -8.90 23.39 -41.31
CA SER A 30 -7.91 24.44 -41.10
C SER A 30 -8.45 25.44 -40.08
N GLN A 31 -7.59 25.90 -39.15
CA GLN A 31 -7.51 27.22 -38.47
C GLN A 31 -6.91 27.04 -37.04
N PRO A 32 -6.22 28.03 -36.45
CA PRO A 32 -5.15 28.88 -36.95
C PRO A 32 -3.83 28.67 -36.16
N SER A 33 -2.74 29.17 -36.72
CA SER A 33 -1.42 29.26 -36.11
C SER A 33 -1.41 30.06 -34.79
N GLN A 34 -0.96 29.43 -33.70
CA GLN A 34 -0.42 30.12 -32.53
C GLN A 34 1.04 29.70 -32.31
N THR A 35 1.94 30.58 -32.75
CA THR A 35 3.26 30.92 -32.18
C THR A 35 3.97 29.91 -31.26
N SER A 36 5.14 29.44 -31.72
CA SER A 36 6.30 28.98 -30.93
C SER A 36 6.49 29.79 -29.62
N THR A 37 6.79 29.27 -28.42
CA THR A 37 7.83 28.30 -28.04
C THR A 37 7.66 27.90 -26.55
N PRO A 38 7.42 26.62 -26.18
CA PRO A 38 7.75 26.09 -24.83
C PRO A 38 9.03 25.25 -24.80
N THR A 39 9.63 24.94 -25.95
CA THR A 39 10.73 23.97 -26.11
C THR A 39 12.11 24.45 -25.64
N SER A 40 12.36 25.75 -25.49
CA SER A 40 13.73 26.26 -25.31
C SER A 40 14.33 26.07 -23.91
N PHE A 41 13.55 26.24 -22.83
CA PHE A 41 14.09 26.14 -21.47
C PHE A 41 14.16 24.70 -20.96
N VAL A 42 13.19 23.84 -21.32
CA VAL A 42 13.19 22.41 -20.96
C VAL A 42 14.41 21.72 -21.57
N GLU A 43 14.69 21.99 -22.85
CA GLU A 43 15.87 21.43 -23.51
C GLU A 43 17.17 21.96 -22.89
N ARG A 44 17.24 23.27 -22.62
CA ARG A 44 18.40 23.87 -21.95
C ARG A 44 18.65 23.24 -20.58
N ASP A 45 17.65 23.25 -19.71
CA ASP A 45 17.76 22.85 -18.30
C ASP A 45 18.03 21.35 -18.14
N SER A 46 17.55 20.51 -19.06
CA SER A 46 17.86 19.08 -19.09
C SER A 46 19.36 18.78 -19.26
N ARG A 47 20.12 19.70 -19.88
CA ARG A 47 21.55 19.54 -20.17
C ARG A 47 22.47 20.15 -19.09
N LEU A 48 21.94 20.98 -18.20
CA LEU A 48 22.71 21.70 -17.20
C LEU A 48 22.95 20.86 -15.95
N THR A 49 24.16 20.87 -15.41
CA THR A 49 24.46 20.30 -14.07
C THR A 49 23.79 21.11 -12.96
N THR A 50 23.68 20.58 -11.72
CA THR A 50 23.12 21.33 -10.59
C THR A 50 23.74 22.73 -10.42
N PRO A 51 25.08 22.93 -10.45
CA PRO A 51 25.63 24.28 -10.34
C PRO A 51 25.29 25.18 -11.52
N GLN A 52 25.27 24.63 -12.73
CA GLN A 52 24.89 25.39 -13.92
C GLN A 52 23.42 25.79 -13.91
N LEU A 53 22.51 24.94 -13.41
CA LEU A 53 21.10 25.27 -13.21
C LEU A 53 20.95 26.44 -12.24
N ILE A 54 21.58 26.34 -11.06
CA ILE A 54 21.52 27.40 -10.03
C ILE A 54 22.04 28.73 -10.59
N ALA A 55 23.17 28.71 -11.30
CA ALA A 55 23.74 29.89 -11.93
C ALA A 55 22.85 30.45 -13.06
N ALA A 56 22.27 29.59 -13.90
CA ALA A 56 21.36 29.99 -14.98
C ALA A 56 20.09 30.69 -14.47
N TYR A 57 19.65 30.34 -13.26
CA TYR A 57 18.55 31.00 -12.55
C TYR A 57 18.99 32.25 -11.75
N GLY A 58 20.24 32.67 -11.86
CA GLY A 58 20.75 33.91 -11.24
C GLY A 58 21.05 33.80 -9.75
N TYR A 59 21.19 32.58 -9.21
CA TYR A 59 21.60 32.37 -7.82
C TYR A 59 23.12 32.18 -7.74
N PRO A 60 23.79 32.69 -6.69
CA PRO A 60 25.19 32.37 -6.46
C PRO A 60 25.33 30.87 -6.19
N VAL A 61 26.44 30.28 -6.62
CA VAL A 61 26.68 28.87 -6.41
C VAL A 61 28.15 28.59 -6.11
N GLU A 62 28.39 27.71 -5.15
CA GLU A 62 29.70 27.17 -4.84
C GLU A 62 29.67 25.64 -4.92
N THR A 63 30.79 25.04 -5.26
CA THR A 63 30.99 23.58 -5.23
C THR A 63 32.15 23.25 -4.32
N HIS A 64 31.93 22.33 -3.38
CA HIS A 64 32.91 21.92 -2.38
C HIS A 64 33.14 20.42 -2.45
N ARG A 65 34.35 19.99 -2.09
CA ARG A 65 34.69 18.57 -1.93
C ARG A 65 34.94 18.26 -0.46
N VAL A 66 34.34 17.18 0.01
CA VAL A 66 34.44 16.70 1.39
C VAL A 66 34.96 15.28 1.39
N ARG A 67 36.01 15.04 2.17
CA ARG A 67 36.61 13.72 2.38
C ARG A 67 35.92 13.04 3.56
N THR A 68 35.45 11.81 3.38
CA THR A 68 34.93 10.98 4.47
C THR A 68 36.06 10.27 5.21
N GLN A 69 35.79 9.80 6.43
CA GLN A 69 36.77 9.07 7.22
C GLN A 69 37.30 7.80 6.51
N ASP A 70 36.44 7.14 5.73
CA ASP A 70 36.78 5.95 4.98
C ASP A 70 37.30 6.22 3.55
N GLY A 71 37.53 7.50 3.19
CA GLY A 71 38.27 7.89 1.98
C GLY A 71 37.43 8.20 0.75
N TYR A 72 36.09 8.24 0.85
CA TYR A 72 35.23 8.72 -0.25
C TYR A 72 35.30 10.25 -0.37
N LEU A 73 35.15 10.74 -1.60
CA LEU A 73 35.15 12.16 -1.92
C LEU A 73 33.75 12.56 -2.35
N LEU A 74 33.06 13.30 -1.48
CA LEU A 74 31.71 13.79 -1.68
C LEU A 74 31.72 15.20 -2.25
N THR A 75 30.82 15.49 -3.18
CA THR A 75 30.64 16.83 -3.74
C THR A 75 29.42 17.49 -3.11
N LEU A 76 29.59 18.65 -2.48
CA LEU A 76 28.49 19.48 -1.98
C LEU A 76 28.31 20.68 -2.90
N HIS A 77 27.06 20.98 -3.24
CA HIS A 77 26.72 22.26 -3.87
C HIS A 77 26.14 23.19 -2.80
N ARG A 78 26.37 24.49 -2.96
CA ARG A 78 25.90 25.49 -1.99
C ARG A 78 25.33 26.69 -2.71
N ILE A 79 24.18 27.17 -2.25
CA ILE A 79 23.62 28.48 -2.61
C ILE A 79 23.88 29.41 -1.42
N PRO A 80 24.99 30.18 -1.44
CA PRO A 80 25.32 31.06 -0.32
C PRO A 80 24.29 32.19 -0.19
N PRO A 81 24.10 32.73 1.03
CA PRO A 81 23.12 33.78 1.26
C PRO A 81 23.48 35.03 0.46
N ARG A 82 22.51 35.59 -0.26
CA ARG A 82 22.72 36.84 -1.00
C ARG A 82 23.01 37.97 0.00
N PRO A 83 24.02 38.84 -0.25
CA PRO A 83 24.19 40.05 0.53
C PRO A 83 22.89 40.86 0.45
N SER A 84 22.21 41.06 1.59
CA SER A 84 20.93 41.77 1.58
C SER A 84 21.08 43.15 0.94
N ALA A 85 20.05 43.65 0.26
CA ALA A 85 19.98 45.05 -0.15
C ALA A 85 20.20 45.98 1.07
N SER A 86 19.82 45.53 2.27
CA SER A 86 20.08 46.22 3.53
C SER A 86 21.56 46.22 3.97
N ALA A 87 22.41 45.28 3.53
CA ALA A 87 23.85 45.31 3.79
C ALA A 87 24.56 46.37 2.92
N ARG A 88 24.11 46.54 1.66
CA ARG A 88 24.57 47.65 0.79
C ARG A 88 24.06 49.01 1.27
N ALA A 89 22.86 49.05 1.86
CA ALA A 89 22.30 50.28 2.47
C ALA A 89 22.92 50.62 3.84
N ARG A 90 23.31 49.63 4.66
CA ARG A 90 24.02 49.83 5.94
C ARG A 90 25.40 50.46 5.76
N ALA A 91 26.08 50.16 4.66
CA ALA A 91 27.32 50.85 4.29
C ALA A 91 27.12 52.34 3.96
N ARG A 92 25.87 52.78 3.75
CA ARG A 92 25.50 54.18 3.42
C ARG A 92 24.78 54.91 4.56
N SER A 93 24.36 54.25 5.63
CA SER A 93 23.70 54.90 6.78
C SER A 93 23.79 54.05 8.06
N PRO A 94 24.71 54.36 9.00
CA PRO A 94 24.80 53.67 10.28
C PRO A 94 23.75 54.24 11.24
N GLY A 95 22.66 53.50 11.52
CA GLY A 95 21.72 53.97 12.55
C GLY A 95 20.40 53.23 12.76
N ARG A 96 19.93 52.37 11.85
CA ARG A 96 18.65 51.64 12.03
C ARG A 96 18.85 50.13 12.23
N ARG A 97 18.46 49.64 13.42
CA ARG A 97 18.37 48.21 13.77
C ARG A 97 17.16 47.60 13.03
N ALA A 98 17.36 47.11 11.81
CA ALA A 98 16.35 46.34 11.11
C ALA A 98 16.20 44.94 11.77
N GLN A 99 14.96 44.52 12.04
CA GLN A 99 14.63 43.15 12.44
C GLN A 99 15.23 42.17 11.41
N ARG A 100 15.95 41.16 11.88
CA ARG A 100 16.54 40.11 11.02
C ARG A 100 15.40 39.24 10.47
N ALA A 101 15.41 38.99 9.16
CA ALA A 101 14.49 38.03 8.56
C ALA A 101 14.67 36.64 9.22
N PRO A 102 13.60 35.86 9.43
CA PRO A 102 13.64 34.54 10.05
C PRO A 102 14.35 33.54 9.12
N GLY A 103 15.68 33.53 9.14
CA GLY A 103 16.52 32.68 8.27
C GLY A 103 17.90 33.23 7.99
N GLN A 104 18.11 34.53 8.20
CA GLN A 104 19.32 35.24 7.74
C GLN A 104 20.62 34.57 8.19
N GLY A 105 21.29 33.93 7.23
CA GLY A 105 22.60 33.30 7.39
C GLY A 105 22.59 32.02 8.20
N ARG A 106 21.46 31.33 8.43
CA ARG A 106 21.44 30.01 9.07
C ARG A 106 21.73 28.92 8.04
N ALA A 107 22.62 27.99 8.37
CA ALA A 107 22.91 26.83 7.51
C ALA A 107 21.76 25.82 7.50
N VAL A 108 21.37 25.37 6.31
CA VAL A 108 20.44 24.26 6.09
C VAL A 108 21.05 23.26 5.11
N LEU A 109 21.06 21.98 5.49
CA LEU A 109 21.52 20.87 4.65
C LEU A 109 20.31 20.13 4.08
N LEU A 110 20.20 20.08 2.77
CA LEU A 110 19.21 19.29 2.03
C LEU A 110 19.87 18.00 1.52
N GLN A 111 19.37 16.85 2.00
CA GLN A 111 19.90 15.52 1.67
C GLN A 111 18.87 14.69 0.88
N HIS A 112 19.25 14.28 -0.32
CA HIS A 112 18.39 13.61 -1.29
C HIS A 112 18.07 12.14 -0.95
N GLY A 113 17.12 11.55 -1.69
CA GLY A 113 16.70 10.15 -1.59
C GLY A 113 17.56 9.16 -2.37
N VAL A 114 17.16 7.89 -2.39
CA VAL A 114 17.85 6.86 -3.21
C VAL A 114 17.69 7.19 -4.69
N PHE A 115 18.72 6.93 -5.50
CA PHE A 115 18.80 7.33 -6.92
C PHE A 115 18.74 8.83 -7.22
N CYS A 116 18.69 9.71 -6.22
CA CYS A 116 18.65 11.15 -6.42
C CYS A 116 20.04 11.80 -6.29
N SER A 117 20.08 13.12 -6.48
CA SER A 117 21.26 13.97 -6.28
C SER A 117 20.85 15.34 -5.72
N SER A 118 21.79 16.27 -5.62
CA SER A 118 21.49 17.67 -5.32
C SER A 118 20.55 18.33 -6.35
N ALA A 119 20.41 17.78 -7.57
CA ALA A 119 19.56 18.33 -8.61
C ALA A 119 18.08 18.33 -8.20
N ASP A 120 17.62 17.31 -7.50
CA ASP A 120 16.22 17.13 -7.11
C ASP A 120 15.67 18.31 -6.27
N TRP A 121 16.55 19.04 -5.58
CA TRP A 121 16.19 20.23 -4.80
C TRP A 121 16.06 21.52 -5.60
N VAL A 122 16.47 21.52 -6.88
CA VAL A 122 16.55 22.72 -7.73
C VAL A 122 15.86 22.58 -9.09
N VAL A 123 15.60 21.35 -9.57
CA VAL A 123 15.06 21.12 -10.92
C VAL A 123 13.72 21.80 -11.19
N MET A 124 12.91 22.04 -10.15
CA MET A 124 11.60 22.71 -10.28
C MET A 124 11.69 24.24 -10.48
N GLY A 125 12.90 24.82 -10.44
CA GLY A 125 13.15 26.24 -10.66
C GLY A 125 12.74 27.15 -9.48
N PRO A 126 13.07 28.46 -9.56
CA PRO A 126 12.73 29.45 -8.53
C PRO A 126 11.23 29.55 -8.25
N GLY A 127 10.86 29.88 -7.01
CA GLY A 127 9.46 29.97 -6.57
C GLY A 127 8.75 28.62 -6.33
N LYS A 128 9.37 27.50 -6.70
CA LYS A 128 8.85 26.14 -6.44
C LYS A 128 9.86 25.24 -5.72
N ALA A 129 11.11 25.21 -6.17
CA ALA A 129 12.11 24.32 -5.59
C ALA A 129 12.56 24.80 -4.20
N LEU A 130 12.58 23.89 -3.23
CA LEU A 130 12.84 24.22 -1.81
C LEU A 130 14.18 24.92 -1.61
N ALA A 131 15.22 24.56 -2.37
CA ALA A 131 16.53 25.20 -2.26
C ALA A 131 16.48 26.71 -2.58
N TYR A 132 15.71 27.10 -3.60
CA TYR A 132 15.54 28.51 -3.94
C TYR A 132 14.68 29.26 -2.93
N LEU A 133 13.58 28.64 -2.47
CA LEU A 133 12.71 29.22 -1.45
C LEU A 133 13.47 29.51 -0.14
N LEU A 134 14.34 28.58 0.28
CA LEU A 134 15.20 28.78 1.45
C LEU A 134 16.26 29.86 1.21
N SER A 135 16.89 29.87 0.03
CA SER A 135 17.84 30.93 -0.34
C SER A 135 17.19 32.31 -0.33
N ASP A 136 15.97 32.44 -0.86
CA ASP A 136 15.23 33.70 -0.92
C ASP A 136 14.76 34.14 0.47
N ALA A 137 14.49 33.19 1.37
CA ALA A 137 14.27 33.45 2.80
C ALA A 137 15.58 33.80 3.56
N GLY A 138 16.73 33.80 2.90
CA GLY A 138 18.01 34.23 3.43
C GLY A 138 18.83 33.15 4.14
N TYR A 139 18.49 31.87 3.98
CA TYR A 139 19.28 30.76 4.49
C TYR A 139 20.57 30.56 3.69
N ASP A 140 21.55 29.94 4.34
CA ASP A 140 22.73 29.38 3.69
C ASP A 140 22.46 27.92 3.31
N VAL A 141 22.17 27.66 2.03
CA VAL A 141 21.62 26.39 1.57
C VAL A 141 22.72 25.47 1.06
N TRP A 142 22.84 24.30 1.68
CA TRP A 142 23.79 23.25 1.33
C TRP A 142 23.06 22.05 0.77
N LEU A 143 23.51 21.54 -0.38
CA LEU A 143 22.93 20.42 -1.10
C LEU A 143 23.92 19.25 -1.07
N GLY A 144 23.60 18.22 -0.29
CA GLY A 144 24.46 17.05 -0.12
C GLY A 144 24.35 16.09 -1.29
N ASN A 145 25.42 15.35 -1.59
CA ASN A 145 25.43 14.23 -2.53
C ASN A 145 26.08 13.00 -1.88
N ALA A 146 25.30 11.91 -1.75
CA ALA A 146 25.80 10.67 -1.16
C ALA A 146 26.84 9.99 -2.06
N ARG A 147 27.77 9.22 -1.45
CA ARG A 147 28.79 8.44 -2.16
C ARG A 147 28.18 7.58 -3.28
N GLY A 148 28.88 7.50 -4.41
CA GLY A 148 28.48 6.70 -5.58
C GLY A 148 27.40 7.34 -6.47
N ASN A 149 26.77 8.44 -6.06
CA ASN A 149 25.91 9.17 -6.99
C ASN A 149 26.74 9.91 -8.06
N ARG A 150 26.08 10.49 -9.06
CA ARG A 150 26.74 11.15 -10.21
C ARG A 150 27.77 12.23 -9.86
N TYR A 151 27.66 12.88 -8.69
CA TYR A 151 28.55 13.97 -8.27
C TYR A 151 29.63 13.50 -7.28
N SER A 152 29.46 12.35 -6.64
CA SER A 152 30.33 11.86 -5.55
C SER A 152 30.94 10.50 -5.89
N LYS A 153 31.70 10.42 -7.00
CA LYS A 153 32.34 9.17 -7.50
C LYS A 153 33.81 8.98 -7.11
N GLY A 154 34.36 9.89 -6.34
CA GLY A 154 35.79 9.87 -6.01
C GLY A 154 36.08 9.03 -4.78
N HIS A 155 37.26 8.43 -4.76
CA HIS A 155 37.88 7.87 -3.57
C HIS A 155 39.36 8.25 -3.57
N GLU A 156 39.95 8.48 -2.40
CA GLU A 156 41.34 8.96 -2.28
C GLU A 156 42.37 7.95 -2.79
N LYS A 157 42.03 6.67 -2.68
CA LYS A 157 42.78 5.56 -3.25
C LYS A 157 42.08 5.07 -4.51
N ALA A 158 42.86 4.67 -5.51
CA ALA A 158 42.35 3.90 -6.64
C ALA A 158 41.91 2.52 -6.15
N LEU A 159 40.60 2.35 -5.94
CA LEU A 159 40.02 1.08 -5.51
C LEU A 159 39.53 0.27 -6.72
N PRO A 160 39.62 -1.07 -6.68
CA PRO A 160 38.89 -1.92 -7.62
C PRO A 160 37.38 -1.63 -7.55
N LYS A 161 36.69 -1.72 -8.70
CA LYS A 161 35.26 -1.40 -8.84
C LYS A 161 34.38 -2.03 -7.74
N GLN A 162 34.55 -3.33 -7.50
CA GLN A 162 33.83 -4.07 -6.45
C GLN A 162 34.00 -3.45 -5.06
N ARG A 163 35.22 -3.02 -4.72
CA ARG A 163 35.52 -2.44 -3.40
C ARG A 163 35.01 -1.01 -3.28
N TYR A 164 35.04 -0.24 -4.36
CA TYR A 164 34.47 1.12 -4.41
C TYR A 164 32.95 1.12 -4.22
N TRP A 165 32.22 0.13 -4.76
CA TRP A 165 30.76 0.06 -4.63
C TRP A 165 30.27 -0.72 -3.40
N SER A 166 31.18 -1.15 -2.54
CA SER A 166 30.89 -1.98 -1.37
C SER A 166 30.41 -1.15 -0.16
N PHE A 167 29.32 -0.41 -0.31
CA PHE A 167 28.71 0.39 0.77
C PHE A 167 27.17 0.30 0.76
N SER A 168 26.53 0.52 1.90
CA SER A 168 25.08 0.62 2.07
C SER A 168 24.69 1.98 2.67
N PHE A 169 23.41 2.20 2.98
CA PHE A 169 22.98 3.42 3.70
C PHE A 169 23.59 3.51 5.11
N HIS A 170 24.11 2.40 5.67
CA HIS A 170 24.84 2.39 6.93
C HIS A 170 26.09 3.29 6.85
N GLU A 171 26.98 3.01 5.89
CA GLU A 171 28.20 3.78 5.70
C GLU A 171 27.91 5.25 5.34
N MET A 172 26.83 5.51 4.62
CA MET A 172 26.38 6.88 4.34
C MET A 172 25.97 7.63 5.62
N GLY A 173 25.26 6.98 6.54
CA GLY A 173 24.92 7.59 7.83
C GLY A 173 26.13 7.76 8.75
N VAL A 174 27.02 6.76 8.81
CA VAL A 174 28.15 6.75 9.75
C VAL A 174 29.35 7.58 9.30
N TYR A 175 29.55 7.76 7.98
CA TYR A 175 30.73 8.47 7.45
C TYR A 175 30.37 9.70 6.60
N ASP A 176 29.37 9.63 5.72
CA ASP A 176 29.07 10.76 4.81
C ASP A 176 28.48 11.94 5.56
N LEU A 177 27.38 11.72 6.29
CA LEU A 177 26.70 12.80 7.01
C LEU A 177 27.59 13.49 8.05
N PRO A 178 28.35 12.77 8.90
CA PRO A 178 29.31 13.38 9.80
C PRO A 178 30.30 14.31 9.10
N ALA A 179 30.95 13.85 8.03
CA ALA A 179 31.94 14.63 7.29
C ALA A 179 31.32 15.88 6.65
N VAL A 180 30.12 15.75 6.08
CA VAL A 180 29.34 16.85 5.50
C VAL A 180 28.97 17.89 6.56
N ILE A 181 28.39 17.46 7.68
CA ILE A 181 27.96 18.35 8.77
C ILE A 181 29.16 19.10 9.35
N ASP A 182 30.27 18.41 9.63
CA ASP A 182 31.47 19.04 10.19
C ASP A 182 32.07 20.06 9.24
N PHE A 183 32.15 19.73 7.95
CA PHE A 183 32.61 20.68 6.94
C PHE A 183 31.74 21.94 6.90
N ILE A 184 30.40 21.79 6.91
CA ILE A 184 29.47 22.93 6.87
C ILE A 184 29.63 23.79 8.13
N LEU A 185 29.65 23.18 9.31
CA LEU A 185 29.78 23.91 10.58
C LEU A 185 31.13 24.62 10.67
N GLN A 186 32.22 23.97 10.23
CA GLN A 186 33.55 24.59 10.18
C GLN A 186 33.59 25.77 9.18
N LYS A 187 33.01 25.59 7.98
CA LYS A 187 33.03 26.61 6.92
C LYS A 187 32.19 27.83 7.28
N THR A 188 31.07 27.62 7.98
CA THR A 188 30.11 28.68 8.33
C THR A 188 30.36 29.29 9.70
N GLY A 189 31.10 28.61 10.59
CA GLY A 189 31.29 29.01 11.97
C GLY A 189 30.05 28.79 12.86
N HIS A 190 29.01 28.11 12.35
CA HIS A 190 27.84 27.76 13.16
C HIS A 190 28.11 26.58 14.09
N ARG A 191 27.36 26.54 15.20
CA ARG A 191 27.35 25.39 16.12
C ARG A 191 26.34 24.31 15.72
N GLN A 192 25.28 24.71 15.02
CA GLN A 192 24.20 23.84 14.59
C GLN A 192 23.71 24.23 13.20
N LEU A 193 23.14 23.27 12.47
CA LEU A 193 22.44 23.49 11.20
C LEU A 193 21.03 22.89 11.22
N HIS A 194 20.19 23.29 10.28
CA HIS A 194 18.93 22.61 9.99
C HIS A 194 19.16 21.47 8.99
N TYR A 195 18.55 20.33 9.20
CA TYR A 195 18.66 19.18 8.30
C TYR A 195 17.31 18.91 7.65
N VAL A 196 17.28 18.72 6.33
CA VAL A 196 16.10 18.25 5.59
C VAL A 196 16.49 17.01 4.83
N GLY A 197 15.89 15.86 5.17
CA GLY A 197 16.11 14.60 4.49
C GLY A 197 14.89 14.19 3.68
N HIS A 198 15.09 13.72 2.45
CA HIS A 198 14.05 13.08 1.64
C HIS A 198 14.31 11.59 1.51
N SER A 199 13.32 10.73 1.77
CA SER A 199 13.43 9.27 1.58
C SER A 199 14.70 8.71 2.26
N MET A 200 15.64 8.11 1.52
CA MET A 200 16.94 7.64 2.04
C MET A 200 17.73 8.70 2.83
N GLY A 201 17.58 9.99 2.51
CA GLY A 201 18.20 11.06 3.28
C GLY A 201 17.73 11.09 4.74
N THR A 202 16.51 10.63 5.03
CA THR A 202 16.04 10.44 6.41
C THR A 202 16.67 9.21 7.06
N THR A 203 16.78 8.09 6.33
CA THR A 203 17.47 6.87 6.77
C THR A 203 18.90 7.16 7.19
N MET A 204 19.64 7.92 6.37
CA MET A 204 21.01 8.33 6.67
C MET A 204 21.09 9.09 8.01
N PHE A 205 20.14 10.01 8.24
CA PHE A 205 20.07 10.77 9.48
C PHE A 205 19.80 9.86 10.69
N TYR A 206 18.82 8.96 10.60
CA TYR A 206 18.49 8.04 11.71
C TYR A 206 19.66 7.11 12.03
N VAL A 207 20.36 6.59 11.02
CA VAL A 207 21.60 5.82 11.22
C VAL A 207 22.65 6.66 11.93
N MET A 208 22.94 7.87 11.42
CA MET A 208 23.93 8.77 12.03
C MET A 208 23.58 9.07 13.49
N ALA A 209 22.36 9.50 13.77
CA ALA A 209 21.93 9.86 15.11
C ALA A 209 21.89 8.68 16.09
N SER A 210 21.75 7.45 15.59
CA SER A 210 21.77 6.23 16.40
C SER A 210 23.18 5.73 16.71
N GLU A 211 24.05 5.72 15.69
CA GLU A 211 25.40 5.17 15.76
C GLU A 211 26.45 6.22 16.18
N ARG A 212 26.14 7.51 15.99
CA ARG A 212 26.95 8.68 16.37
C ARG A 212 26.10 9.72 17.07
N PRO A 213 25.58 9.40 18.27
CA PRO A 213 24.60 10.23 18.96
C PRO A 213 25.10 11.64 19.28
N GLU A 214 26.41 11.89 19.32
CA GLU A 214 27.01 13.22 19.47
C GLU A 214 26.63 14.21 18.35
N TYR A 215 26.24 13.72 17.16
CA TYR A 215 25.78 14.57 16.07
C TYR A 215 24.35 15.09 16.26
N ASN A 216 23.54 14.52 17.17
CA ASN A 216 22.24 15.08 17.51
C ASN A 216 22.36 16.53 17.99
N ALA A 217 23.40 16.84 18.78
CA ALA A 217 23.64 18.20 19.30
C ALA A 217 24.04 19.22 18.22
N LYS A 218 24.46 18.74 17.03
CA LYS A 218 24.84 19.56 15.87
C LYS A 218 23.67 19.86 14.94
N VAL A 219 22.50 19.26 15.17
CA VAL A 219 21.30 19.44 14.35
C VAL A 219 20.22 20.15 15.16
N ARG A 220 19.85 21.35 14.70
CA ARG A 220 18.85 22.19 15.38
C ARG A 220 17.43 21.68 15.19
N LEU A 221 17.12 21.17 14.01
CA LEU A 221 15.86 20.55 13.63
C LEU A 221 16.14 19.64 12.43
N MET A 222 15.66 18.41 12.51
CA MET A 222 15.56 17.50 11.38
C MET A 222 14.14 17.55 10.81
N VAL A 223 14.02 17.78 9.51
CA VAL A 223 12.77 17.71 8.76
C VAL A 223 12.85 16.49 7.85
N GLY A 224 12.01 15.49 8.09
CA GLY A 224 11.92 14.29 7.27
C GLY A 224 10.78 14.40 6.27
N LEU A 225 11.09 14.39 4.98
CA LEU A 225 10.12 14.31 3.89
C LEU A 225 10.07 12.86 3.38
N ALA A 226 8.90 12.22 3.44
CA ALA A 226 8.73 10.79 3.16
C ALA A 226 9.76 9.95 3.96
N PRO A 227 9.70 9.97 5.31
CA PRO A 227 10.71 9.33 6.14
C PRO A 227 10.72 7.80 5.99
N VAL A 228 11.92 7.23 5.89
CA VAL A 228 12.12 5.78 5.73
C VAL A 228 12.97 5.25 6.90
N ALA A 229 12.35 4.40 7.71
CA ALA A 229 13.03 3.62 8.76
C ALA A 229 12.51 2.18 8.77
N PHE A 230 11.19 2.02 8.69
CA PHE A 230 10.51 0.73 8.56
C PHE A 230 9.85 0.63 7.18
N LEU A 231 9.87 -0.56 6.60
CA LEU A 231 9.27 -0.86 5.29
C LEU A 231 8.31 -2.07 5.37
N SER A 232 7.84 -2.41 6.58
CA SER A 232 6.95 -3.55 6.83
C SER A 232 5.55 -3.37 6.24
N HIS A 233 5.15 -2.14 5.90
CA HIS A 233 3.80 -1.80 5.45
C HIS A 233 3.75 -1.08 4.10
N MET A 234 4.73 -1.30 3.21
CA MET A 234 4.72 -0.68 1.87
C MET A 234 3.41 -1.01 1.12
N LYS A 235 2.70 0.01 0.60
CA LYS A 235 1.43 -0.10 -0.14
C LYS A 235 1.57 -0.66 -1.57
N THR A 236 2.76 -1.05 -2.02
CA THR A 236 2.97 -1.53 -3.41
C THR A 236 3.53 -2.94 -3.49
N GLY A 237 2.80 -3.81 -4.17
CA GLY A 237 2.96 -5.26 -4.16
C GLY A 237 4.07 -5.66 -5.09
N PHE A 238 4.32 -4.84 -6.12
CA PHE A 238 5.54 -4.87 -6.90
C PHE A 238 6.78 -4.57 -6.04
N LEU A 239 6.74 -3.59 -5.12
CA LEU A 239 7.86 -3.31 -4.21
C LEU A 239 7.99 -4.35 -3.11
N ARG A 240 6.88 -4.89 -2.59
CA ARG A 240 6.87 -6.01 -1.65
C ARG A 240 7.39 -7.30 -2.30
N PHE A 241 7.00 -7.57 -3.55
CA PHE A 241 7.53 -8.66 -4.37
C PHE A 241 9.01 -8.45 -4.69
N LEU A 242 9.40 -7.26 -5.17
CA LEU A 242 10.80 -6.91 -5.38
C LEU A 242 11.61 -6.97 -4.09
N ALA A 243 11.03 -6.70 -2.92
CA ALA A 243 11.69 -6.88 -1.63
C ALA A 243 11.79 -8.36 -1.24
N SER A 244 10.76 -9.17 -1.53
CA SER A 244 10.74 -10.61 -1.20
C SER A 244 11.74 -11.40 -2.04
N ILE A 245 11.93 -11.03 -3.32
CA ILE A 245 12.99 -11.59 -4.18
C ILE A 245 14.29 -10.79 -4.08
N GLY A 246 14.25 -9.54 -3.62
CA GLY A 246 15.36 -8.57 -3.66
C GLY A 246 16.55 -8.95 -2.78
N ASP A 247 16.30 -9.69 -1.71
CA ASP A 247 17.34 -10.28 -0.88
C ASP A 247 18.17 -11.31 -1.67
N GLN A 248 17.50 -12.24 -2.36
CA GLN A 248 18.16 -13.26 -3.18
C GLN A 248 18.73 -12.69 -4.48
N LEU A 249 18.00 -11.79 -5.13
CA LEU A 249 18.42 -11.12 -6.36
C LEU A 249 19.61 -10.20 -6.11
N GLY A 250 19.59 -9.39 -5.04
CA GLY A 250 20.71 -8.54 -4.65
C GLY A 250 21.96 -9.36 -4.33
N TRP A 251 21.81 -10.44 -3.56
CA TRP A 251 22.87 -11.39 -3.29
C TRP A 251 23.47 -12.00 -4.58
N PHE A 252 22.61 -12.37 -5.54
CA PHE A 252 23.02 -12.91 -6.83
C PHE A 252 23.73 -11.85 -7.68
N LEU A 253 23.18 -10.65 -7.80
CA LEU A 253 23.74 -9.55 -8.58
C LEU A 253 25.14 -9.16 -8.09
N MET A 254 25.34 -9.08 -6.78
CA MET A 254 26.67 -8.82 -6.20
C MET A 254 27.66 -9.95 -6.51
N ARG A 255 27.24 -11.23 -6.49
CA ARG A 255 28.10 -12.37 -6.89
C ARG A 255 28.40 -12.40 -8.39
N ALA A 256 27.48 -11.90 -9.20
CA ALA A 256 27.62 -11.79 -10.64
C ALA A 256 28.39 -10.53 -11.08
N GLY A 257 28.88 -9.70 -10.14
CA GLY A 257 29.68 -8.51 -10.42
C GLY A 257 28.88 -7.26 -10.81
N PHE A 258 27.57 -7.24 -10.56
CA PHE A 258 26.71 -6.07 -10.73
C PHE A 258 26.68 -5.25 -9.44
N ASP A 259 27.75 -4.49 -9.18
CA ASP A 259 27.91 -3.72 -7.92
C ASP A 259 27.24 -2.33 -7.93
N GLU A 260 26.89 -1.81 -9.11
CA GLU A 260 26.36 -0.46 -9.30
C GLU A 260 25.04 -0.48 -10.08
N PHE A 261 24.12 0.42 -9.71
CA PHE A 261 22.94 0.74 -10.51
C PHE A 261 23.08 2.15 -11.04
N GLN A 262 23.56 2.29 -12.28
CA GLN A 262 23.82 3.58 -12.91
C GLN A 262 23.44 3.55 -14.41
N PRO A 263 22.63 4.50 -14.91
CA PRO A 263 22.49 4.70 -16.35
C PRO A 263 23.81 5.17 -16.96
N SER A 264 24.16 4.65 -18.13
CA SER A 264 25.24 5.21 -18.95
C SER A 264 24.81 6.58 -19.51
N ASP A 265 25.77 7.44 -19.85
CA ASP A 265 25.45 8.75 -20.45
C ASP A 265 24.66 8.59 -21.77
N GLN A 266 24.92 7.51 -22.52
CA GLN A 266 24.14 7.14 -23.72
C GLN A 266 22.70 6.73 -23.40
N MET A 267 22.47 5.95 -22.33
CA MET A 267 21.11 5.60 -21.90
C MET A 267 20.33 6.82 -21.41
N ARG A 268 21.01 7.78 -20.77
CA ARG A 268 20.38 9.03 -20.30
C ARG A 268 20.02 9.94 -21.48
N GLU A 269 20.86 9.99 -22.50
CA GLU A 269 20.60 10.72 -23.74
C GLU A 269 19.47 10.08 -24.56
N LEU A 270 19.40 8.74 -24.59
CA LEU A 270 18.29 8.00 -25.20
C LEU A 270 16.98 8.19 -24.45
N ALA A 271 17.00 8.18 -23.11
CA ALA A 271 15.84 8.49 -22.29
C ALA A 271 15.34 9.94 -22.53
N ARG A 272 16.28 10.88 -22.68
CA ARG A 272 16.01 12.27 -23.08
C ARG A 272 15.36 12.37 -24.47
N SER A 273 15.83 11.61 -25.46
CA SER A 273 15.39 11.75 -26.85
C SER A 273 14.17 10.90 -27.24
N ALA A 274 13.89 9.79 -26.54
CA ALA A 274 12.88 8.80 -26.95
C ALA A 274 11.77 8.54 -25.92
N LEU A 275 12.01 8.78 -24.62
CA LEU A 275 11.11 8.34 -23.55
C LEU A 275 10.31 9.47 -22.88
N CYS A 276 10.60 10.75 -23.12
CA CYS A 276 9.85 11.86 -22.51
C CYS A 276 9.62 13.01 -23.52
N THR A 277 8.98 12.71 -24.65
CA THR A 277 8.54 13.72 -25.64
C THR A 277 7.06 14.10 -25.44
N GLU A 278 6.57 15.16 -26.09
CA GLU A 278 5.16 15.59 -26.01
C GLU A 278 4.14 14.53 -26.50
N ASN A 279 4.59 13.41 -27.05
CA ASN A 279 3.74 12.30 -27.46
C ASN A 279 3.27 11.48 -26.24
N ALA A 280 1.95 11.31 -26.10
CA ALA A 280 1.25 10.68 -24.98
C ALA A 280 1.77 9.29 -24.58
N LEU A 281 2.32 8.51 -25.49
CA LEU A 281 2.87 7.17 -25.18
C LEU A 281 4.25 7.22 -24.51
N SER A 282 5.04 8.27 -24.78
CA SER A 282 6.37 8.45 -24.19
C SER A 282 6.28 9.04 -22.78
N SER A 283 5.43 10.05 -22.55
CA SER A 283 5.23 10.62 -21.22
C SER A 283 4.77 9.58 -20.17
N GLU A 284 3.97 8.60 -20.56
CA GLU A 284 3.52 7.49 -19.70
C GLU A 284 4.65 6.48 -19.35
N LEU A 285 5.65 6.31 -20.23
CA LEU A 285 6.88 5.54 -19.94
C LEU A 285 7.83 6.29 -18.98
N CYS A 286 7.79 7.61 -18.99
CA CYS A 286 8.56 8.47 -18.08
C CYS A 286 7.98 8.45 -16.65
N VAL A 287 6.66 8.26 -16.51
CA VAL A 287 5.94 8.13 -15.22
C VAL A 287 6.28 6.81 -14.50
N LEU A 288 6.75 5.78 -15.20
CA LEU A 288 7.24 4.53 -14.60
C LEU A 288 8.41 4.74 -13.61
N LEU A 289 9.18 5.84 -13.72
CA LEU A 289 10.21 6.21 -12.76
C LEU A 289 9.66 6.65 -11.40
N TYR A 290 8.39 7.11 -11.34
CA TYR A 290 7.71 7.54 -10.11
C TYR A 290 6.93 6.41 -9.41
N VAL A 291 6.80 5.25 -10.07
CA VAL A 291 6.04 4.08 -9.58
C VAL A 291 6.58 3.52 -8.25
N LEU A 292 7.82 3.82 -7.88
CA LEU A 292 8.44 3.33 -6.64
C LEU A 292 8.00 4.10 -5.37
N GLY A 293 7.40 5.30 -5.48
CA GLY A 293 7.02 6.14 -4.33
C GLY A 293 5.53 6.46 -4.23
N GLY A 294 4.73 6.08 -5.23
CA GLY A 294 3.38 6.60 -5.39
C GLY A 294 3.34 7.87 -6.23
N PHE A 295 2.20 8.14 -6.85
CA PHE A 295 2.09 9.15 -7.88
C PHE A 295 0.71 9.83 -7.87
N ASP A 296 0.70 11.15 -8.03
CA ASP A 296 -0.50 11.96 -8.25
C ASP A 296 -0.40 12.65 -9.62
N SER A 297 -1.25 12.21 -10.55
CA SER A 297 -1.28 12.72 -11.93
C SER A 297 -1.76 14.16 -12.02
N THR A 298 -2.45 14.67 -11.00
CA THR A 298 -3.00 16.03 -10.94
C THR A 298 -1.97 17.07 -10.50
N GLN A 299 -1.00 16.66 -9.67
CA GLN A 299 0.05 17.54 -9.14
C GLN A 299 1.36 17.47 -9.95
N LEU A 300 1.52 16.46 -10.80
CA LEU A 300 2.73 16.32 -11.61
C LEU A 300 2.81 17.40 -12.70
N ASN A 301 3.86 18.20 -12.66
CA ASN A 301 4.21 19.08 -13.77
C ASN A 301 4.81 18.28 -14.94
N ARG A 302 3.95 17.83 -15.87
CA ARG A 302 4.35 17.03 -17.04
C ARG A 302 5.40 17.71 -17.93
N THR A 303 5.41 19.05 -17.99
CA THR A 303 6.41 19.82 -18.75
C THR A 303 7.83 19.68 -18.17
N MET A 304 7.96 19.37 -16.88
CA MET A 304 9.25 19.19 -16.22
C MET A 304 9.77 17.75 -16.26
N LEU A 305 8.97 16.79 -16.72
CA LEU A 305 9.37 15.38 -16.81
C LEU A 305 10.69 15.17 -17.57
N PRO A 306 10.95 15.81 -18.73
CA PRO A 306 12.21 15.62 -19.44
C PRO A 306 13.42 16.15 -18.64
N VAL A 307 13.22 17.24 -17.89
CA VAL A 307 14.26 17.79 -17.01
C VAL A 307 14.51 16.83 -15.85
N ILE A 308 13.46 16.33 -15.19
CA ILE A 308 13.60 15.42 -14.05
C ILE A 308 14.25 14.09 -14.48
N ALA A 309 13.83 13.50 -15.60
CA ALA A 309 14.41 12.27 -16.14
C ALA A 309 15.88 12.42 -16.57
N ALA A 310 16.32 13.64 -16.94
CA ALA A 310 17.73 13.91 -17.23
C ALA A 310 18.62 13.96 -15.95
N HIS A 311 18.01 14.11 -14.78
CA HIS A 311 18.69 14.21 -13.49
C HIS A 311 18.54 12.96 -12.62
N THR A 312 17.50 12.16 -12.85
CA THR A 312 17.16 10.95 -12.08
C THR A 312 16.94 9.75 -13.01
N PRO A 313 17.57 8.58 -12.77
CA PRO A 313 18.36 8.24 -11.58
C PRO A 313 19.85 8.67 -11.68
N ALA A 314 20.37 9.17 -10.57
CA ALA A 314 21.75 9.65 -10.39
C ALA A 314 22.73 8.56 -9.90
N GLY A 315 22.24 7.35 -9.63
CA GLY A 315 23.03 6.16 -9.30
C GLY A 315 23.19 5.85 -7.81
N THR A 316 23.39 4.57 -7.48
CA THR A 316 23.65 4.05 -6.13
C THR A 316 24.32 2.66 -6.20
N SER A 317 24.77 2.11 -5.06
CA SER A 317 25.28 0.72 -5.01
C SER A 317 24.14 -0.30 -4.96
N THR A 318 24.39 -1.50 -5.49
CA THR A 318 23.49 -2.66 -5.34
C THR A 318 23.25 -3.01 -3.87
N LYS A 319 24.25 -2.79 -3.01
CA LYS A 319 24.17 -3.01 -1.56
C LYS A 319 23.14 -2.13 -0.87
N VAL A 320 22.91 -0.89 -1.31
CA VAL A 320 21.84 -0.04 -0.76
C VAL A 320 20.47 -0.68 -1.01
N LEU A 321 20.22 -1.16 -2.22
CA LEU A 321 18.95 -1.80 -2.59
C LEU A 321 18.77 -3.13 -1.85
N HIS A 322 19.84 -3.93 -1.77
CA HIS A 322 19.84 -5.19 -1.04
C HIS A 322 19.55 -4.97 0.45
N HIS A 323 20.16 -3.96 1.07
CA HIS A 323 19.94 -3.64 2.48
C HIS A 323 18.48 -3.17 2.72
N TYR A 324 17.89 -2.37 1.83
CA TYR A 324 16.47 -2.04 1.93
C TYR A 324 15.55 -3.26 1.77
N ALA A 325 15.89 -4.20 0.88
CA ALA A 325 15.15 -5.46 0.77
C ALA A 325 15.21 -6.29 2.07
N GLN A 326 16.35 -6.30 2.77
CA GLN A 326 16.47 -6.93 4.08
C GLN A 326 15.64 -6.24 5.17
N VAL A 327 15.61 -4.92 5.20
CA VAL A 327 14.76 -4.15 6.12
C VAL A 327 13.28 -4.41 5.85
N ALA A 328 12.86 -4.38 4.59
CA ALA A 328 11.48 -4.69 4.19
C ALA A 328 11.08 -6.13 4.58
N LYS A 329 11.94 -7.11 4.28
CA LYS A 329 11.70 -8.52 4.59
C LYS A 329 11.68 -8.82 6.09
N SER A 330 12.55 -8.17 6.87
CA SER A 330 12.64 -8.40 8.32
C SER A 330 11.66 -7.56 9.13
N GLY A 331 11.14 -6.47 8.56
CA GLY A 331 10.37 -5.45 9.30
C GLY A 331 11.19 -4.67 10.33
N ARG A 332 12.51 -4.86 10.39
CA ARG A 332 13.39 -4.26 11.41
C ARG A 332 14.29 -3.21 10.78
N PHE A 333 14.40 -2.05 11.44
CA PHE A 333 15.40 -1.05 11.07
C PHE A 333 16.76 -1.46 11.65
N GLN A 334 17.60 -2.10 10.82
CA GLN A 334 18.79 -2.83 11.26
C GLN A 334 20.01 -2.61 10.36
N GLN A 335 21.19 -2.97 10.84
CA GLN A 335 22.39 -3.10 10.00
C GLN A 335 22.26 -4.28 9.03
N MET A 336 23.14 -4.31 8.02
CA MET A 336 23.06 -5.28 6.92
C MET A 336 23.27 -6.70 7.43
N ASP A 337 22.42 -7.62 7.02
CA ASP A 337 22.56 -9.04 7.31
C ASP A 337 23.55 -9.68 6.33
N LEU A 338 24.69 -10.13 6.84
CA LEU A 338 25.76 -10.77 6.08
C LEU A 338 25.69 -12.31 6.16
N GLY A 339 24.66 -12.85 6.83
CA GLY A 339 24.53 -14.26 7.18
C GLY A 339 25.16 -14.57 8.55
N ALA A 340 24.60 -15.56 9.26
CA ALA A 340 24.90 -15.81 10.67
C ALA A 340 26.40 -15.92 11.02
N LYS A 341 27.20 -16.57 10.15
CA LYS A 341 28.65 -16.72 10.35
C LYS A 341 29.37 -15.38 10.26
N GLU A 342 29.08 -14.58 9.25
CA GLU A 342 29.74 -13.30 9.02
C GLU A 342 29.21 -12.21 9.96
N ASN A 343 27.93 -12.26 10.32
CA ASN A 343 27.36 -11.46 11.40
C ASN A 343 28.05 -11.75 12.73
N SER A 344 28.31 -13.02 13.06
CA SER A 344 29.00 -13.37 14.31
C SER A 344 30.43 -12.83 14.32
N ALA A 345 31.13 -12.89 13.18
CA ALA A 345 32.47 -12.32 13.04
C ALA A 345 32.48 -10.78 13.10
N ARG A 346 31.50 -10.10 12.48
CA ARG A 346 31.47 -8.63 12.36
C ARG A 346 30.78 -7.94 13.55
N TYR A 347 29.68 -8.50 14.05
CA TYR A 347 28.81 -7.89 15.06
C TYR A 347 28.88 -8.60 16.42
N GLY A 348 29.58 -9.74 16.52
CA GLY A 348 29.64 -10.56 17.73
C GLY A 348 28.36 -11.35 18.02
N ARG A 349 27.42 -11.44 17.07
CA ARG A 349 26.12 -12.11 17.20
C ARG A 349 25.57 -12.57 15.85
N ALA A 350 24.72 -13.59 15.86
CA ALA A 350 24.19 -14.21 14.64
C ALA A 350 23.23 -13.29 13.84
N LEU A 351 22.49 -12.41 14.53
CA LEU A 351 21.57 -11.47 13.91
C LEU A 351 22.18 -10.06 13.86
N PRO A 352 21.94 -9.28 12.79
CA PRO A 352 22.44 -7.91 12.73
C PRO A 352 21.83 -7.03 13.83
N PRO A 353 22.60 -6.07 14.39
CA PRO A 353 22.09 -5.12 15.37
C PRO A 353 21.03 -4.20 14.76
N GLN A 354 20.04 -3.82 15.56
CA GLN A 354 19.04 -2.83 15.20
C GLN A 354 19.52 -1.41 15.52
N TYR A 355 19.17 -0.44 14.68
CA TYR A 355 19.38 0.96 15.01
C TYR A 355 18.36 1.38 16.07
N SER A 356 18.84 2.02 17.12
CA SER A 356 17.99 2.53 18.18
C SER A 356 17.52 3.95 17.84
N LEU A 357 16.26 4.09 17.41
CA LEU A 357 15.64 5.41 17.19
C LEU A 357 15.48 6.21 18.49
N GLY A 358 15.45 5.55 19.66
CA GLY A 358 15.46 6.23 20.96
C GLY A 358 16.74 7.02 21.26
N ARG A 359 17.81 6.84 20.47
CA ARG A 359 19.03 7.66 20.54
C ARG A 359 18.96 8.93 19.70
N VAL A 360 17.89 9.11 18.91
CA VAL A 360 17.65 10.34 18.16
C VAL A 360 17.08 11.38 19.12
N THR A 361 17.92 12.34 19.54
CA THR A 361 17.57 13.40 20.51
C THR A 361 17.43 14.78 19.88
N ALA A 362 17.83 14.94 18.62
CA ALA A 362 17.55 16.16 17.86
C ALA A 362 16.02 16.32 17.65
N PRO A 363 15.47 17.55 17.69
CA PRO A 363 14.09 17.77 17.33
C PRO A 363 13.79 17.30 15.89
N VAL A 364 12.67 16.59 15.70
CA VAL A 364 12.25 16.00 14.43
C VAL A 364 10.85 16.49 14.04
N ALA A 365 10.68 16.89 12.78
CA ALA A 365 9.39 17.13 12.14
C ALA A 365 9.24 16.20 10.94
N LEU A 366 8.11 15.51 10.82
CA LEU A 366 7.88 14.53 9.76
C LEU A 366 6.75 14.98 8.83
N TYR A 367 6.95 14.80 7.54
CA TYR A 367 5.99 15.04 6.48
C TYR A 367 5.82 13.75 5.67
N THR A 368 4.60 13.22 5.65
CA THR A 368 4.20 12.06 4.86
C THR A 368 3.15 12.48 3.84
N GLY A 369 3.04 11.74 2.74
CA GLY A 369 1.98 11.93 1.74
C GLY A 369 0.93 10.84 1.83
N ASP A 370 -0.35 11.20 1.73
CA ASP A 370 -1.47 10.25 1.78
C ASP A 370 -1.36 9.16 0.68
N ASN A 371 -0.82 9.53 -0.49
CA ASN A 371 -0.58 8.65 -1.63
C ASN A 371 0.86 8.10 -1.69
N ASP A 372 1.63 8.19 -0.60
CA ASP A 372 2.97 7.59 -0.53
C ASP A 372 2.85 6.07 -0.46
N ASN A 373 3.37 5.39 -1.49
CA ASN A 373 3.26 3.93 -1.64
C ASN A 373 4.28 3.14 -0.79
N LEU A 374 5.17 3.83 -0.05
CA LEU A 374 6.13 3.20 0.86
C LEU A 374 5.63 3.15 2.32
N CYS A 375 4.55 3.87 2.66
CA CYS A 375 3.92 3.91 3.98
C CYS A 375 2.48 3.39 3.91
N GLY A 376 2.10 2.36 4.65
CA GLY A 376 0.73 1.81 4.70
C GLY A 376 0.34 1.26 6.09
N PRO A 377 -0.89 0.72 6.24
CA PRO A 377 -2.13 1.52 6.15
C PRO A 377 -3.18 1.18 7.25
N GLU A 378 -4.32 1.90 7.19
CA GLU A 378 -5.65 1.69 7.79
C GLU A 378 -6.08 2.23 9.18
N PRO A 379 -5.29 2.35 10.27
CA PRO A 379 -5.69 3.23 11.37
C PRO A 379 -5.98 4.65 10.85
N GLU A 380 -5.34 5.03 9.74
CA GLU A 380 -5.48 6.29 9.05
C GLU A 380 -6.86 6.54 8.44
N LEU A 381 -7.60 5.57 7.88
CA LEU A 381 -8.93 5.90 7.31
C LEU A 381 -9.93 6.27 8.42
N ILE A 382 -9.97 5.47 9.48
CA ILE A 382 -10.84 5.68 10.63
C ILE A 382 -10.44 6.97 11.36
N THR A 383 -9.13 7.15 11.63
CA THR A 383 -8.64 8.37 12.31
C THR A 383 -8.70 9.62 11.43
N LYS A 384 -8.55 9.51 10.10
CA LYS A 384 -8.73 10.61 9.12
C LYS A 384 -10.11 11.22 9.22
N TYR A 385 -11.13 10.39 9.46
CA TYR A 385 -12.50 10.85 9.65
C TYR A 385 -12.84 11.22 11.10
N GLY A 386 -11.85 11.21 12.00
CA GLY A 386 -11.96 11.65 13.38
C GLY A 386 -12.55 10.61 14.34
N TYR A 387 -12.62 9.34 13.94
CA TYR A 387 -13.10 8.26 14.81
C TYR A 387 -11.94 7.64 15.61
N PRO A 388 -12.19 7.20 16.86
CA PRO A 388 -11.24 6.37 17.58
C PRO A 388 -11.09 5.01 16.88
N VAL A 389 -9.88 4.46 16.92
CA VAL A 389 -9.62 3.09 16.44
C VAL A 389 -8.75 2.35 17.45
N GLU A 390 -9.12 1.12 17.73
CA GLU A 390 -8.28 0.15 18.43
C GLU A 390 -8.00 -1.03 17.49
N GLN A 391 -6.83 -1.63 17.63
CA GLN A 391 -6.47 -2.86 16.94
C GLN A 391 -6.26 -3.96 17.97
N HIS A 392 -6.85 -5.13 17.70
CA HIS A 392 -6.80 -6.30 18.55
C HIS A 392 -6.24 -7.48 17.75
N GLU A 393 -5.46 -8.34 18.40
CA GLU A 393 -5.01 -9.61 17.84
C GLU A 393 -5.69 -10.75 18.58
N VAL A 394 -6.40 -11.61 17.85
CA VAL A 394 -7.16 -12.74 18.40
C VAL A 394 -6.58 -14.03 17.85
N THR A 395 -6.20 -14.96 18.72
CA THR A 395 -5.69 -16.27 18.31
C THR A 395 -6.80 -17.32 18.37
N THR A 396 -7.05 -18.00 17.26
CA THR A 396 -8.06 -19.07 17.18
C THR A 396 -7.56 -20.35 17.85
N GLU A 397 -8.49 -21.26 18.19
CA GLU A 397 -8.16 -22.57 18.79
C GLU A 397 -7.17 -23.38 17.95
N ASP A 398 -7.30 -23.29 16.62
CA ASP A 398 -6.40 -23.96 15.68
C ASP A 398 -5.16 -23.16 15.31
N GLY A 399 -4.97 -21.96 15.89
CA GLY A 399 -3.71 -21.22 15.89
C GLY A 399 -3.55 -20.11 14.85
N TYR A 400 -4.60 -19.75 14.11
CA TYR A 400 -4.60 -18.55 13.27
C TYR A 400 -4.62 -17.29 14.13
N ILE A 401 -3.94 -16.24 13.68
CA ILE A 401 -3.91 -14.95 14.38
C ILE A 401 -4.66 -13.94 13.52
N LEU A 402 -5.83 -13.53 14.01
CA LEU A 402 -6.77 -12.65 13.35
C LEU A 402 -6.56 -11.21 13.83
N THR A 403 -6.51 -10.27 12.90
CA THR A 403 -6.48 -8.85 13.23
C THR A 403 -7.90 -8.29 13.22
N VAL A 404 -8.34 -7.70 14.34
CA VAL A 404 -9.67 -7.12 14.50
C VAL A 404 -9.54 -5.63 14.80
N PHE A 405 -10.28 -4.79 14.07
CA PHE A 405 -10.33 -3.36 14.34
C PHE A 405 -11.61 -3.01 15.10
N ARG A 406 -11.54 -2.02 15.98
CA ARG A 406 -12.68 -1.57 16.79
C ARG A 406 -12.84 -0.06 16.69
N ILE A 407 -14.06 0.38 16.43
CA ILE A 407 -14.50 1.78 16.56
C ILE A 407 -15.37 1.85 17.83
N PRO A 408 -14.77 2.18 19.00
CA PRO A 408 -15.47 2.06 20.28
C PRO A 408 -16.61 3.08 20.47
N TYR A 409 -16.61 4.18 19.73
CA TYR A 409 -17.66 5.20 19.77
C TYR A 409 -17.59 6.15 18.56
N GLY A 410 -18.71 6.78 18.23
CA GLY A 410 -18.81 7.80 17.18
C GLY A 410 -18.01 9.07 17.45
N LYS A 411 -17.63 9.80 16.40
CA LYS A 411 -16.68 10.93 16.45
C LYS A 411 -17.16 12.12 17.30
N THR A 412 -18.47 12.30 17.45
CA THR A 412 -19.09 13.38 18.25
C THR A 412 -19.44 12.95 19.68
N SER A 413 -19.11 11.71 20.06
CA SER A 413 -19.53 11.18 21.36
C SER A 413 -18.82 11.88 22.52
N THR A 414 -19.61 12.39 23.47
CA THR A 414 -19.12 13.09 24.67
C THR A 414 -18.71 12.14 25.79
N THR A 415 -19.18 10.89 25.76
CA THR A 415 -18.96 9.88 26.81
C THR A 415 -18.13 8.71 26.29
N LYS A 416 -16.81 8.79 26.48
CA LYS A 416 -15.87 7.72 26.06
C LYS A 416 -16.08 6.38 26.78
N THR A 417 -16.81 6.37 27.89
CA THR A 417 -16.98 5.22 28.79
C THR A 417 -18.41 4.69 28.88
N ALA A 418 -19.29 5.01 27.91
CA ALA A 418 -20.65 4.47 27.94
C ALA A 418 -20.65 2.95 27.67
N ASN A 419 -21.52 2.23 28.39
CA ASN A 419 -21.73 0.79 28.23
C ASN A 419 -22.51 0.52 26.93
N ARG A 420 -21.81 0.46 25.79
CA ARG A 420 -22.40 0.31 24.46
C ARG A 420 -22.54 -1.17 24.09
N LYS A 421 -23.60 -1.50 23.34
CA LYS A 421 -23.79 -2.85 22.81
C LYS A 421 -22.78 -3.11 21.68
N PRO A 422 -21.99 -4.19 21.76
CA PRO A 422 -21.05 -4.56 20.72
C PRO A 422 -21.74 -5.08 19.46
N VAL A 423 -21.18 -4.75 18.31
CA VAL A 423 -21.62 -5.19 17.00
C VAL A 423 -20.45 -5.83 16.28
N TYR A 424 -20.54 -7.14 16.05
CA TYR A 424 -19.61 -7.89 15.21
C TYR A 424 -19.98 -7.66 13.75
N VAL A 425 -19.06 -7.12 12.94
CA VAL A 425 -19.28 -6.87 11.52
C VAL A 425 -18.33 -7.72 10.67
N GLN A 426 -18.88 -8.63 9.86
CA GLN A 426 -18.15 -9.63 9.07
C GLN A 426 -18.28 -9.40 7.57
N HIS A 427 -17.13 -9.25 6.89
CA HIS A 427 -17.03 -9.11 5.44
C HIS A 427 -17.31 -10.42 4.66
N GLY A 428 -17.36 -10.31 3.33
CA GLY A 428 -17.67 -11.40 2.40
C GLY A 428 -16.45 -12.18 1.86
N LEU A 429 -16.68 -13.00 0.84
CA LEU A 429 -15.63 -13.76 0.17
C LEU A 429 -14.65 -12.81 -0.53
N LEU A 430 -13.34 -13.04 -0.36
CA LEU A 430 -12.26 -12.23 -0.96
C LEU A 430 -12.24 -10.75 -0.56
N SER A 431 -12.89 -10.34 0.52
CA SER A 431 -12.77 -8.96 1.01
C SER A 431 -12.21 -8.87 2.43
N SER A 432 -12.39 -7.72 3.09
CA SER A 432 -11.83 -7.45 4.41
C SER A 432 -12.71 -6.53 5.25
N SER A 433 -12.27 -6.22 6.47
CA SER A 433 -12.91 -5.21 7.32
C SER A 433 -13.10 -3.84 6.67
N ASP A 434 -12.35 -3.55 5.61
CA ASP A 434 -12.29 -2.24 4.98
C ASP A 434 -13.60 -1.88 4.28
N ASP A 435 -14.32 -2.86 3.73
CA ASP A 435 -15.59 -2.69 3.01
C ASP A 435 -16.57 -1.82 3.79
N TRP A 436 -16.56 -1.97 5.12
CA TRP A 436 -17.45 -1.29 6.06
C TRP A 436 -17.10 0.17 6.33
N ILE A 437 -15.97 0.65 5.81
CA ILE A 437 -15.42 2.00 6.04
C ILE A 437 -15.00 2.73 4.76
N LEU A 438 -14.96 2.07 3.59
CA LEU A 438 -14.54 2.72 2.33
C LEU A 438 -15.49 3.84 1.86
N ALA A 439 -16.80 3.71 2.11
CA ALA A 439 -17.82 4.61 1.59
C ALA A 439 -17.93 5.99 2.28
N ARG A 440 -16.94 6.36 3.11
CA ARG A 440 -16.90 7.57 3.96
C ARG A 440 -17.92 7.55 5.12
N PRO A 441 -17.79 8.43 6.13
CA PRO A 441 -18.63 8.39 7.34
C PRO A 441 -20.13 8.44 7.12
N GLU A 442 -20.58 9.18 6.12
CA GLU A 442 -21.99 9.40 5.81
C GLU A 442 -22.70 8.16 5.23
N ARG A 443 -21.93 7.21 4.67
CA ARG A 443 -22.49 6.06 3.93
C ARG A 443 -21.94 4.72 4.38
N ALA A 444 -20.76 4.64 5.00
CA ALA A 444 -20.18 3.36 5.38
C ALA A 444 -20.75 2.87 6.72
N LEU A 445 -21.25 1.62 6.76
CA LEU A 445 -21.97 1.06 7.90
C LEU A 445 -21.17 1.12 9.21
N GLY A 446 -19.86 0.91 9.16
CA GLY A 446 -19.01 0.93 10.36
C GLY A 446 -19.04 2.27 11.08
N TYR A 447 -19.03 3.38 10.33
CA TYR A 447 -19.14 4.72 10.90
C TYR A 447 -20.57 5.04 11.35
N ILE A 448 -21.57 4.64 10.56
CA ILE A 448 -22.99 4.88 10.88
C ILE A 448 -23.37 4.20 12.20
N LEU A 449 -22.92 2.96 12.43
CA LEU A 449 -23.17 2.25 13.68
C LEU A 449 -22.49 2.93 14.88
N ALA A 450 -21.24 3.38 14.71
CA ALA A 450 -20.52 4.08 15.77
C ALA A 450 -21.21 5.40 16.15
N ASP A 451 -21.67 6.17 15.17
CA ASP A 451 -22.44 7.40 15.38
C ASP A 451 -23.86 7.12 15.94
N ALA A 452 -24.43 5.96 15.65
CA ALA A 452 -25.69 5.48 16.26
C ALA A 452 -25.51 4.99 17.71
N GLY A 453 -24.29 4.99 18.25
CA GLY A 453 -24.01 4.69 19.66
C GLY A 453 -23.61 3.25 19.95
N TYR A 454 -23.28 2.46 18.93
CA TYR A 454 -22.80 1.08 19.08
C TYR A 454 -21.27 1.02 19.27
N ASP A 455 -20.80 -0.09 19.86
CA ASP A 455 -19.37 -0.44 19.91
C ASP A 455 -19.06 -1.37 18.73
N VAL A 456 -18.37 -0.87 17.70
CA VAL A 456 -18.29 -1.55 16.39
C VAL A 456 -16.98 -2.33 16.28
N TRP A 457 -17.09 -3.62 15.99
CA TRP A 457 -15.95 -4.52 15.80
C TRP A 457 -15.90 -4.99 14.35
N LEU A 458 -14.92 -4.48 13.60
CA LEU A 458 -14.65 -4.80 12.20
C LEU A 458 -13.67 -5.96 12.13
N THR A 459 -14.17 -7.11 11.69
CA THR A 459 -13.47 -8.40 11.83
C THR A 459 -12.87 -8.86 10.52
N ASN A 460 -11.83 -9.71 10.58
CA ASN A 460 -11.13 -10.23 9.40
C ASN A 460 -10.97 -11.74 9.46
N ALA A 461 -11.48 -12.43 8.44
CA ALA A 461 -11.37 -13.88 8.32
C ALA A 461 -9.92 -14.32 8.00
N ARG A 462 -9.52 -15.50 8.49
CA ARG A 462 -8.20 -16.09 8.23
C ARG A 462 -7.81 -16.06 6.74
N GLY A 463 -6.55 -15.74 6.48
CA GLY A 463 -5.95 -15.72 5.14
C GLY A 463 -6.22 -14.48 4.30
N ASN A 464 -7.08 -13.56 4.73
CA ASN A 464 -7.13 -12.24 4.09
C ASN A 464 -5.89 -11.40 4.45
N LYS A 465 -5.74 -10.22 3.83
CA LYS A 465 -4.56 -9.34 4.02
C LYS A 465 -4.23 -8.99 5.48
N TRP A 466 -5.23 -8.99 6.35
CA TRP A 466 -5.09 -8.65 7.77
C TRP A 466 -4.82 -9.84 8.68
N SER A 467 -5.30 -11.02 8.28
CA SER A 467 -5.29 -12.23 9.09
C SER A 467 -4.48 -13.37 8.44
N ARG A 468 -3.34 -13.02 7.83
CA ARG A 468 -2.39 -13.94 7.15
C ARG A 468 -1.27 -14.43 8.08
N ARG A 469 -1.59 -14.76 9.33
CA ARG A 469 -0.61 -15.24 10.34
C ARG A 469 -1.13 -16.45 11.10
N HIS A 470 -0.19 -17.24 11.62
CA HIS A 470 -0.45 -18.41 12.45
C HIS A 470 0.68 -18.59 13.46
N VAL A 471 0.39 -19.21 14.60
CA VAL A 471 1.38 -19.49 15.66
C VAL A 471 2.51 -20.43 15.22
N SER A 472 2.36 -21.16 14.11
CA SER A 472 3.27 -22.26 13.71
C SER A 472 3.31 -22.49 12.19
N LEU A 473 2.19 -22.33 11.49
CA LEU A 473 2.11 -22.55 10.03
C LEU A 473 2.69 -21.36 9.25
N ASN A 474 3.38 -21.67 8.16
CA ASN A 474 3.95 -20.67 7.26
C ASN A 474 2.96 -20.36 6.11
N PRO A 475 2.55 -19.09 5.90
CA PRO A 475 1.61 -18.71 4.84
C PRO A 475 2.14 -18.93 3.42
N GLU A 476 3.43 -19.20 3.24
CA GLU A 476 4.02 -19.60 1.96
C GLU A 476 3.90 -21.11 1.68
N LYS A 477 3.24 -21.87 2.57
CA LYS A 477 3.06 -23.33 2.47
C LYS A 477 1.59 -23.71 2.42
N SER A 478 1.28 -24.79 1.69
CA SER A 478 -0.09 -25.27 1.49
C SER A 478 -0.85 -25.58 2.78
N ALA A 479 -0.15 -26.04 3.82
CA ALA A 479 -0.76 -26.33 5.12
C ALA A 479 -1.48 -25.13 5.74
N PHE A 480 -0.96 -23.91 5.56
CA PHE A 480 -1.59 -22.68 6.04
C PHE A 480 -2.93 -22.39 5.34
N TRP A 481 -3.13 -22.89 4.11
CA TRP A 481 -4.31 -22.59 3.29
C TRP A 481 -5.35 -23.71 3.29
N ASP A 482 -5.21 -24.72 4.14
CA ASP A 482 -6.13 -25.87 4.19
C ASP A 482 -7.41 -25.57 5.01
N PHE A 483 -8.04 -24.43 4.76
CA PHE A 483 -9.28 -24.00 5.41
C PHE A 483 -10.34 -23.58 4.37
N SER A 484 -11.58 -23.44 4.81
CA SER A 484 -12.71 -22.87 4.08
C SER A 484 -13.57 -22.04 5.05
N TRP A 485 -14.71 -21.52 4.59
CA TRP A 485 -15.72 -20.89 5.44
C TRP A 485 -16.23 -21.81 6.57
N HIS A 486 -16.01 -23.13 6.48
CA HIS A 486 -16.24 -24.05 7.60
C HIS A 486 -15.38 -23.69 8.81
N GLU A 487 -14.06 -23.71 8.65
CA GLU A 487 -13.10 -23.39 9.70
C GLU A 487 -13.27 -21.95 10.21
N MET A 488 -13.60 -21.01 9.32
CA MET A 488 -13.95 -19.64 9.72
C MET A 488 -15.19 -19.59 10.64
N GLY A 489 -16.22 -20.39 10.35
CA GLY A 489 -17.41 -20.52 11.17
C GLY A 489 -17.17 -21.18 12.53
N VAL A 490 -16.35 -22.22 12.59
CA VAL A 490 -16.15 -23.02 13.82
C VAL A 490 -15.01 -22.55 14.71
N TYR A 491 -14.08 -21.73 14.19
CA TYR A 491 -12.91 -21.24 14.94
C TYR A 491 -12.78 -19.72 14.95
N ASP A 492 -12.89 -19.02 13.81
CA ASP A 492 -12.66 -17.57 13.75
C ASP A 492 -13.75 -16.82 14.53
N LEU A 493 -15.02 -17.07 14.19
CA LEU A 493 -16.18 -16.45 14.85
C LEU A 493 -16.18 -16.68 16.37
N PRO A 494 -16.12 -17.93 16.87
CA PRO A 494 -16.03 -18.21 18.30
C PRO A 494 -14.93 -17.43 19.02
N ALA A 495 -13.70 -17.44 18.48
CA ALA A 495 -12.56 -16.78 19.11
C ALA A 495 -12.74 -15.26 19.20
N VAL A 496 -13.24 -14.64 18.12
CA VAL A 496 -13.47 -13.20 18.09
C VAL A 496 -14.66 -12.80 18.95
N ILE A 497 -15.77 -13.56 18.96
CA ILE A 497 -16.91 -13.31 19.85
C ILE A 497 -16.46 -13.34 21.31
N ASP A 498 -15.71 -14.37 21.72
CA ASP A 498 -15.24 -14.49 23.10
C ASP A 498 -14.32 -13.35 23.49
N HIS A 499 -13.43 -12.93 22.58
CA HIS A 499 -12.57 -11.77 22.77
C HIS A 499 -13.40 -10.48 22.97
N ILE A 500 -14.40 -10.24 22.11
CA ILE A 500 -15.27 -9.07 22.20
C ILE A 500 -16.00 -9.04 23.55
N LEU A 501 -16.65 -10.14 23.94
CA LEU A 501 -17.39 -10.20 25.20
C LEU A 501 -16.46 -10.02 26.41
N ALA A 502 -15.24 -10.58 26.36
CA ALA A 502 -14.24 -10.40 27.41
C ALA A 502 -13.75 -8.95 27.52
N VAL A 503 -13.48 -8.27 26.40
CA VAL A 503 -13.02 -6.87 26.39
C VAL A 503 -14.12 -5.90 26.80
N THR A 504 -15.35 -6.15 26.36
CA THR A 504 -16.49 -5.24 26.59
C THR A 504 -17.19 -5.48 27.92
N GLY A 505 -17.07 -6.68 28.50
CA GLY A 505 -17.82 -7.10 29.68
C GLY A 505 -19.31 -7.36 29.40
N GLN A 506 -19.71 -7.42 28.12
CA GLN A 506 -21.07 -7.72 27.70
C GLN A 506 -21.28 -9.24 27.62
N GLU A 507 -22.51 -9.69 27.82
CA GLU A 507 -22.85 -11.12 27.74
C GLU A 507 -23.25 -11.54 26.32
N GLN A 508 -23.71 -10.59 25.51
CA GLN A 508 -24.19 -10.83 24.15
C GLN A 508 -23.82 -9.67 23.22
N LEU A 509 -23.82 -9.93 21.91
CA LEU A 509 -23.53 -8.94 20.87
C LEU A 509 -24.49 -9.05 19.68
N HIS A 510 -24.60 -8.00 18.87
CA HIS A 510 -25.27 -8.09 17.57
C HIS A 510 -24.29 -8.59 16.51
N TYR A 511 -24.76 -9.41 15.59
CA TYR A 511 -23.99 -9.89 14.46
C TYR A 511 -24.50 -9.27 13.15
N ILE A 512 -23.59 -8.75 12.33
CA ILE A 512 -23.87 -8.32 10.95
C ILE A 512 -22.88 -9.03 10.04
N GLY A 513 -23.38 -9.78 9.06
CA GLY A 513 -22.53 -10.45 8.07
C GLY A 513 -23.00 -10.16 6.66
N HIS A 514 -22.06 -10.02 5.73
CA HIS A 514 -22.33 -9.94 4.29
C HIS A 514 -21.82 -11.18 3.57
N SER A 515 -22.59 -11.71 2.61
CA SER A 515 -22.15 -12.79 1.72
C SER A 515 -21.57 -13.99 2.50
N MET A 516 -20.29 -14.35 2.31
CA MET A 516 -19.61 -15.39 3.08
C MET A 516 -19.67 -15.18 4.61
N GLY A 517 -19.68 -13.95 5.09
CA GLY A 517 -19.87 -13.66 6.51
C GLY A 517 -21.20 -14.21 7.03
N THR A 518 -22.24 -14.28 6.21
CA THR A 518 -23.50 -14.94 6.58
C THR A 518 -23.34 -16.46 6.63
N THR A 519 -22.62 -17.05 5.67
CA THR A 519 -22.29 -18.49 5.62
C THR A 519 -21.56 -18.91 6.90
N MET A 520 -20.56 -18.14 7.31
CA MET A 520 -19.78 -18.42 8.51
C MET A 520 -20.66 -18.45 9.77
N PHE A 521 -21.60 -17.51 9.88
CA PHE A 521 -22.57 -17.46 10.99
C PHE A 521 -23.49 -18.68 11.03
N TYR A 522 -24.02 -19.09 9.87
CA TYR A 522 -24.85 -20.30 9.79
C TYR A 522 -24.09 -21.56 10.15
N VAL A 523 -22.81 -21.68 9.76
CA VAL A 523 -21.94 -22.77 10.20
C VAL A 523 -21.74 -22.74 11.72
N MET A 524 -21.40 -21.58 12.27
CA MET A 524 -21.19 -21.43 13.71
C MET A 524 -22.41 -21.91 14.49
N GLY A 525 -23.61 -21.42 14.18
CA GLY A 525 -24.78 -21.83 14.96
C GLY A 525 -25.22 -23.27 14.75
N ALA A 526 -24.90 -23.89 13.61
CA ALA A 526 -25.15 -25.32 13.38
C ALA A 526 -24.13 -26.22 14.09
N MET A 527 -22.86 -25.80 14.16
CA MET A 527 -21.73 -26.63 14.62
C MET A 527 -21.26 -26.31 16.05
N ARG A 528 -21.56 -25.12 16.54
CA ARG A 528 -21.20 -24.56 17.85
C ARG A 528 -22.45 -23.94 18.51
N PRO A 529 -23.52 -24.73 18.73
CA PRO A 529 -24.81 -24.19 19.14
C PRO A 529 -24.79 -23.43 20.48
N GLU A 530 -23.77 -23.65 21.32
CA GLU A 530 -23.53 -22.89 22.54
C GLU A 530 -23.31 -21.38 22.29
N TYR A 531 -22.87 -20.97 21.09
CA TYR A 531 -22.71 -19.56 20.73
C TYR A 531 -24.02 -18.87 20.39
N ASN A 532 -25.13 -19.60 20.13
CA ASN A 532 -26.43 -18.96 19.88
C ASN A 532 -26.86 -18.06 21.04
N ALA A 533 -26.53 -18.44 22.29
CA ALA A 533 -26.86 -17.66 23.48
C ALA A 533 -26.09 -16.34 23.58
N LYS A 534 -24.99 -16.16 22.82
CA LYS A 534 -24.15 -14.96 22.81
C LYS A 534 -24.60 -13.93 21.77
N ILE A 535 -25.66 -14.20 21.02
CA ILE A 535 -26.13 -13.36 19.91
C ILE A 535 -27.47 -12.73 20.27
N LEU A 536 -27.51 -11.39 20.34
CA LEU A 536 -28.75 -10.61 20.53
C LEU A 536 -29.63 -10.70 19.29
N SER A 537 -29.07 -10.36 18.14
CA SER A 537 -29.70 -10.50 16.84
C SER A 537 -28.63 -10.64 15.76
N ALA A 538 -28.92 -11.41 14.71
CA ALA A 538 -28.07 -11.57 13.54
C ALA A 538 -28.74 -10.97 12.31
N HIS A 539 -28.04 -10.07 11.63
CA HIS A 539 -28.47 -9.41 10.40
C HIS A 539 -27.60 -9.90 9.26
N THR A 540 -28.18 -10.68 8.35
CA THR A 540 -27.45 -11.30 7.24
C THR A 540 -27.79 -10.58 5.94
N LEU A 541 -26.83 -9.85 5.41
CA LEU A 541 -26.91 -9.06 4.18
C LEU A 541 -26.44 -9.92 3.00
N ALA A 542 -27.28 -10.06 1.97
CA ALA A 542 -27.06 -11.02 0.88
C ALA A 542 -26.76 -12.45 1.41
N PRO A 543 -27.73 -13.11 2.07
CA PRO A 543 -27.50 -14.36 2.80
C PRO A 543 -27.17 -15.53 1.87
N VAL A 544 -26.00 -16.16 2.09
CA VAL A 544 -25.49 -17.29 1.30
C VAL A 544 -25.37 -18.53 2.20
N ALA A 545 -26.32 -19.45 2.06
CA ALA A 545 -26.21 -20.83 2.58
C ALA A 545 -26.31 -21.83 1.43
N TYR A 546 -27.30 -21.61 0.56
CA TYR A 546 -27.54 -22.35 -0.67
C TYR A 546 -27.08 -21.54 -1.88
N MET A 547 -26.52 -22.21 -2.88
CA MET A 547 -26.11 -21.61 -4.16
C MET A 547 -26.48 -22.49 -5.36
N GLY A 548 -27.47 -23.37 -5.20
CA GLY A 548 -27.89 -24.29 -6.27
C GLY A 548 -28.57 -23.57 -7.43
N ASN A 549 -29.14 -22.40 -7.17
CA ASN A 549 -29.87 -21.59 -8.14
C ASN A 549 -29.10 -20.33 -8.57
N THR A 550 -27.84 -20.18 -8.15
CA THR A 550 -27.00 -19.01 -8.51
C THR A 550 -27.04 -18.77 -10.02
N GLN A 551 -27.05 -17.50 -10.43
CA GLN A 551 -27.10 -17.13 -11.84
C GLN A 551 -25.75 -16.66 -12.38
N THR A 552 -24.72 -16.55 -11.53
CA THR A 552 -23.37 -16.10 -11.91
C THR A 552 -22.70 -17.09 -12.90
N PRO A 553 -22.52 -16.72 -14.19
CA PRO A 553 -21.98 -17.64 -15.19
C PRO A 553 -20.56 -18.10 -14.86
N LEU A 554 -19.72 -17.18 -14.36
CA LEU A 554 -18.34 -17.48 -13.97
C LEU A 554 -18.27 -18.56 -12.88
N LEU A 555 -19.12 -18.47 -11.85
CA LEU A 555 -19.13 -19.43 -10.76
C LEU A 555 -19.67 -20.79 -11.20
N LYS A 556 -20.64 -20.82 -12.13
CA LYS A 556 -21.11 -22.07 -12.75
C LYS A 556 -20.00 -22.78 -13.52
N GLU A 557 -19.20 -22.05 -14.28
CA GLU A 557 -18.06 -22.62 -15.00
C GLU A 557 -16.94 -23.10 -14.06
N ILE A 558 -16.66 -22.36 -12.99
CA ILE A 558 -15.72 -22.82 -11.95
C ILE A 558 -16.26 -24.10 -11.28
N ALA A 559 -17.56 -24.17 -11.00
CA ALA A 559 -18.19 -25.35 -10.40
C ALA A 559 -18.19 -26.58 -11.32
N SER A 560 -18.39 -26.40 -12.63
CA SER A 560 -18.35 -27.48 -13.61
C SER A 560 -16.92 -28.06 -13.75
N GLY A 561 -15.90 -27.20 -13.66
CA GLY A 561 -14.49 -27.57 -13.75
C GLY A 561 -13.77 -27.88 -12.43
N ALA A 562 -14.44 -27.76 -11.28
CA ALA A 562 -13.82 -27.75 -9.95
C ALA A 562 -12.96 -29.00 -9.65
N ASP A 563 -13.39 -30.17 -10.10
CA ASP A 563 -12.67 -31.44 -9.88
C ASP A 563 -11.32 -31.46 -10.62
N GLY A 564 -11.24 -30.88 -11.83
CA GLY A 564 -10.00 -30.75 -12.60
C GLY A 564 -9.16 -29.52 -12.21
N LEU A 565 -9.81 -28.38 -11.96
CA LEU A 565 -9.19 -27.13 -11.56
C LEU A 565 -8.52 -27.25 -10.19
N GLY A 566 -9.18 -27.88 -9.21
CA GLY A 566 -8.61 -28.11 -7.88
C GLY A 566 -7.37 -29.01 -7.92
N VAL A 567 -7.37 -30.03 -8.79
CA VAL A 567 -6.19 -30.88 -9.01
C VAL A 567 -5.07 -30.09 -9.68
N LEU A 568 -5.38 -29.30 -10.72
CA LEU A 568 -4.39 -28.47 -11.43
C LEU A 568 -3.75 -27.42 -10.52
N LEU A 569 -4.56 -26.64 -9.79
CA LEU A 569 -4.06 -25.60 -8.88
C LEU A 569 -3.20 -26.19 -7.76
N LYS A 570 -3.60 -27.34 -7.20
CA LYS A 570 -2.82 -28.06 -6.19
C LYS A 570 -1.50 -28.61 -6.75
N LEU A 571 -1.49 -29.10 -8.00
CA LEU A 571 -0.26 -29.54 -8.69
C LEU A 571 0.68 -28.37 -8.99
N LEU A 572 0.14 -27.18 -9.30
CA LEU A 572 0.90 -25.95 -9.52
C LEU A 572 1.33 -25.26 -8.23
N GLY A 573 0.94 -25.78 -7.06
CA GLY A 573 1.28 -25.20 -5.76
C GLY A 573 0.54 -23.89 -5.45
N VAL A 574 -0.56 -23.60 -6.16
CA VAL A 574 -1.41 -22.42 -5.92
C VAL A 574 -2.38 -22.75 -4.78
N ASN A 575 -2.13 -22.16 -3.62
CA ASN A 575 -2.92 -22.42 -2.40
C ASN A 575 -3.74 -21.20 -1.96
N GLU A 576 -3.23 -20.00 -2.27
CA GLU A 576 -3.87 -18.71 -2.04
C GLU A 576 -4.59 -18.28 -3.33
N PHE A 577 -5.88 -17.97 -3.23
CA PHE A 577 -6.72 -17.52 -4.33
C PHE A 577 -6.91 -16.01 -4.25
N LEU A 578 -6.57 -15.32 -5.34
CA LEU A 578 -6.65 -13.86 -5.49
C LEU A 578 -6.14 -13.12 -4.24
N PRO A 579 -4.87 -13.34 -3.84
CA PRO A 579 -4.25 -12.60 -2.74
C PRO A 579 -4.39 -11.10 -2.96
N HIS A 580 -4.48 -10.34 -1.87
CA HIS A 580 -4.33 -8.91 -1.98
C HIS A 580 -3.01 -8.55 -2.66
N ALA A 581 -3.11 -7.86 -3.78
CA ALA A 581 -1.97 -7.44 -4.57
C ALA A 581 -2.24 -6.04 -5.09
N ASP A 582 -1.32 -5.11 -4.83
CA ASP A 582 -1.51 -3.71 -5.22
C ASP A 582 -1.54 -3.50 -6.75
N VAL A 583 -1.29 -4.56 -7.53
CA VAL A 583 -1.61 -4.60 -8.97
C VAL A 583 -3.10 -4.35 -9.22
N TYR A 584 -3.98 -4.75 -8.31
CA TYR A 584 -5.42 -4.48 -8.38
C TYR A 584 -5.75 -3.00 -8.13
N GLY A 585 -5.07 -2.34 -7.18
CA GLY A 585 -5.18 -0.88 -7.00
C GLY A 585 -4.63 -0.12 -8.20
N VAL A 586 -3.49 -0.53 -8.77
CA VAL A 586 -2.95 0.06 -10.00
C VAL A 586 -3.86 -0.18 -11.21
N MET A 587 -4.46 -1.38 -11.31
CA MET A 587 -5.47 -1.67 -12.32
C MET A 587 -6.73 -0.84 -12.08
N GLY A 588 -7.16 -0.63 -10.83
CA GLY A 588 -8.25 0.24 -10.42
C GLY A 588 -8.02 1.69 -10.87
N ASP A 589 -6.87 2.26 -10.49
CA ASP A 589 -6.49 3.63 -10.83
C ASP A 589 -6.34 3.85 -12.34
N ARG A 590 -5.87 2.84 -13.09
CA ARG A 590 -5.64 2.98 -14.54
C ARG A 590 -6.87 2.62 -15.38
N LEU A 591 -7.57 1.57 -15.01
CA LEU A 591 -8.65 1.01 -15.80
C LEU A 591 -10.01 1.54 -15.36
N CYS A 592 -10.16 1.90 -14.09
CA CYS A 592 -11.46 2.10 -13.44
C CYS A 592 -11.64 3.51 -12.86
N SER A 593 -10.63 4.39 -13.00
CA SER A 593 -10.72 5.80 -12.67
C SER A 593 -11.79 6.52 -13.47
N ASP A 594 -12.25 7.64 -12.92
CA ASP A 594 -13.26 8.46 -13.55
C ASP A 594 -12.82 8.95 -14.93
N ASN A 595 -13.72 8.84 -15.91
CA ASN A 595 -13.48 9.12 -17.34
C ASN A 595 -12.44 8.22 -18.04
N ALA A 596 -11.95 7.15 -17.40
CA ALA A 596 -11.10 6.18 -18.10
C ALA A 596 -11.92 5.46 -19.20
N PRO A 597 -11.39 5.28 -20.42
CA PRO A 597 -12.09 4.57 -21.50
C PRO A 597 -12.51 3.13 -21.12
N THR A 598 -11.85 2.55 -20.12
CA THR A 598 -12.04 1.20 -19.62
C THR A 598 -12.88 1.13 -18.34
N GLN A 599 -13.39 2.25 -17.81
CA GLN A 599 -14.17 2.27 -16.56
C GLN A 599 -15.40 1.37 -16.66
N SER A 600 -16.04 1.36 -17.83
CA SER A 600 -17.16 0.45 -18.14
C SER A 600 -16.77 -1.02 -18.11
N VAL A 601 -15.52 -1.37 -18.42
CA VAL A 601 -15.01 -2.75 -18.32
C VAL A 601 -14.88 -3.15 -16.85
N CYS A 602 -14.45 -2.25 -15.97
CA CYS A 602 -14.34 -2.52 -14.54
C CYS A 602 -15.71 -2.68 -13.87
N SER A 603 -16.64 -1.77 -14.16
CA SER A 603 -18.01 -1.90 -13.67
C SER A 603 -18.66 -3.19 -14.19
N ASN A 604 -18.47 -3.52 -15.47
CA ASN A 604 -19.01 -4.76 -16.05
C ASN A 604 -18.36 -6.02 -15.47
N ALA A 605 -17.08 -6.01 -15.13
CA ALA A 605 -16.42 -7.14 -14.48
C ALA A 605 -17.00 -7.43 -13.08
N LEU A 606 -17.29 -6.37 -12.31
CA LEU A 606 -17.99 -6.49 -11.02
C LEU A 606 -19.43 -6.96 -11.22
N PHE A 607 -20.16 -6.40 -12.18
CA PHE A 607 -21.54 -6.79 -12.48
C PHE A 607 -21.69 -8.24 -12.94
N LEU A 608 -20.69 -8.79 -13.66
CA LEU A 608 -20.68 -10.19 -14.10
C LEU A 608 -20.64 -11.19 -12.93
N ILE A 609 -20.15 -10.77 -11.77
CA ILE A 609 -20.05 -11.63 -10.58
C ILE A 609 -21.24 -11.39 -9.64
N CYS A 610 -21.67 -10.14 -9.50
CA CYS A 610 -22.51 -9.67 -8.40
C CYS A 610 -23.92 -9.19 -8.81
N GLY A 611 -24.19 -9.01 -10.11
CA GLY A 611 -25.45 -8.48 -10.64
C GLY A 611 -25.29 -7.04 -11.16
N PHE A 612 -26.10 -6.64 -12.14
CA PHE A 612 -25.97 -5.33 -12.80
C PHE A 612 -26.76 -4.24 -12.07
N ASP A 613 -26.07 -3.26 -11.47
CA ASP A 613 -26.67 -2.02 -10.98
C ASP A 613 -25.77 -0.82 -11.27
N SER A 614 -25.99 -0.14 -12.40
CA SER A 614 -25.25 1.08 -12.72
C SER A 614 -25.76 2.33 -12.01
N GLU A 615 -26.96 2.28 -11.41
CA GLU A 615 -27.60 3.45 -10.80
C GLU A 615 -27.10 3.68 -9.37
N GLU A 616 -26.84 2.60 -8.64
CA GLU A 616 -26.32 2.67 -7.27
C GLU A 616 -24.78 2.57 -7.17
N LEU A 617 -24.09 2.28 -8.28
CA LEU A 617 -22.63 2.23 -8.31
C LEU A 617 -22.02 3.64 -8.37
N ASN A 618 -21.39 4.07 -7.29
CA ASN A 618 -20.52 5.24 -7.34
C ASN A 618 -19.21 4.89 -8.06
N THR A 619 -19.15 5.17 -9.36
CA THR A 619 -18.00 4.84 -10.22
C THR A 619 -16.70 5.51 -9.80
N THR A 620 -16.76 6.65 -9.11
CA THR A 620 -15.57 7.34 -8.57
C THR A 620 -14.93 6.57 -7.41
N MET A 621 -15.64 5.63 -6.79
CA MET A 621 -15.11 4.76 -5.74
C MET A 621 -14.47 3.48 -6.27
N LEU A 622 -14.62 3.16 -7.57
CA LEU A 622 -14.07 1.92 -8.14
C LEU A 622 -12.56 1.75 -7.93
N PRO A 623 -11.71 2.78 -8.10
CA PRO A 623 -10.28 2.65 -7.82
C PRO A 623 -10.00 2.32 -6.35
N LEU A 624 -10.75 2.94 -5.43
CA LEU A 624 -10.63 2.70 -3.99
C LEU A 624 -11.12 1.29 -3.61
N ILE A 625 -12.23 0.83 -4.18
CA ILE A 625 -12.71 -0.55 -3.94
C ILE A 625 -11.68 -1.55 -4.45
N MET A 626 -11.18 -1.38 -5.68
CA MET A 626 -10.20 -2.30 -6.28
C MET A 626 -8.80 -2.22 -5.67
N SER A 627 -8.47 -1.14 -4.94
CA SER A 627 -7.23 -1.06 -4.19
C SER A 627 -7.30 -1.76 -2.84
N HIS A 628 -8.49 -2.16 -2.39
CA HIS A 628 -8.72 -2.95 -1.17
C HIS A 628 -9.16 -4.38 -1.49
N ASP A 629 -9.87 -4.60 -2.59
CA ASP A 629 -10.38 -5.90 -3.03
C ASP A 629 -9.76 -6.37 -4.36
N PRO A 630 -9.43 -7.67 -4.51
CA PRO A 630 -9.60 -8.74 -3.52
C PRO A 630 -8.56 -8.66 -2.39
N SER A 631 -8.92 -9.20 -1.24
CA SER A 631 -8.11 -9.24 -0.01
C SER A 631 -7.52 -10.61 0.30
N GLY A 632 -7.74 -11.63 -0.54
CA GLY A 632 -7.17 -12.99 -0.41
C GLY A 632 -8.05 -13.99 0.34
N SER A 633 -8.01 -15.26 -0.12
CA SER A 633 -8.62 -16.41 0.57
C SER A 633 -7.92 -17.71 0.14
N SER A 634 -8.30 -18.86 0.69
CA SER A 634 -7.76 -20.15 0.23
C SER A 634 -8.47 -20.67 -1.03
N VAL A 635 -7.75 -21.45 -1.85
CA VAL A 635 -8.36 -22.19 -2.96
C VAL A 635 -9.43 -23.17 -2.46
N LYS A 636 -9.20 -23.80 -1.30
CA LYS A 636 -10.18 -24.71 -0.68
C LYS A 636 -11.50 -24.01 -0.35
N ASN A 637 -11.46 -22.73 0.03
CA ASN A 637 -12.67 -21.95 0.25
C ASN A 637 -13.51 -21.80 -1.03
N LEU A 638 -12.87 -21.47 -2.15
CA LEU A 638 -13.53 -21.40 -3.45
C LEU A 638 -14.10 -22.76 -3.90
N LEU A 639 -13.31 -23.83 -3.74
CA LEU A 639 -13.74 -25.18 -4.10
C LEU A 639 -14.93 -25.64 -3.25
N HIS A 640 -15.01 -25.22 -1.98
CA HIS A 640 -16.15 -25.52 -1.14
C HIS A 640 -17.45 -24.88 -1.66
N TYR A 641 -17.39 -23.62 -2.11
CA TYR A 641 -18.54 -23.00 -2.79
C TYR A 641 -18.90 -23.68 -4.11
N ALA A 642 -17.90 -24.07 -4.91
CA ALA A 642 -18.14 -24.86 -6.12
C ALA A 642 -18.89 -26.17 -5.83
N GLN A 643 -18.58 -26.84 -4.72
CA GLN A 643 -19.31 -28.03 -4.26
C GLN A 643 -20.76 -27.71 -3.86
N ASN A 644 -21.00 -26.58 -3.20
CA ASN A 644 -22.37 -26.14 -2.86
C ASN A 644 -23.19 -25.83 -4.12
N ILE A 645 -22.60 -25.17 -5.13
CA ILE A 645 -23.25 -24.90 -6.42
C ILE A 645 -23.63 -26.21 -7.11
N LYS A 646 -22.68 -27.16 -7.21
CA LYS A 646 -22.91 -28.45 -7.88
C LYS A 646 -23.91 -29.35 -7.16
N SER A 647 -23.90 -29.33 -5.83
CA SER A 647 -24.77 -30.20 -5.02
C SER A 647 -26.13 -29.59 -4.70
N GLY A 648 -26.26 -28.27 -4.73
CA GLY A 648 -27.43 -27.54 -4.23
C GLY A 648 -27.64 -27.66 -2.71
N LYS A 649 -26.63 -28.13 -1.97
CA LYS A 649 -26.69 -28.40 -0.53
C LYS A 649 -25.79 -27.44 0.24
N PHE A 650 -26.17 -27.19 1.49
CA PHE A 650 -25.33 -26.54 2.47
C PHE A 650 -24.71 -27.62 3.37
N GLN A 651 -23.45 -27.98 3.10
CA GLN A 651 -22.82 -29.17 3.68
C GLN A 651 -21.33 -28.97 3.96
N LEU A 652 -20.74 -29.88 4.73
CA LEU A 652 -19.29 -29.93 4.96
C LEU A 652 -18.53 -30.17 3.64
N TYR A 653 -17.22 -29.87 3.65
CA TYR A 653 -16.38 -30.02 2.47
C TYR A 653 -16.33 -31.48 2.02
N ASP A 654 -16.60 -31.75 0.74
CA ASP A 654 -16.55 -33.08 0.17
C ASP A 654 -15.10 -33.42 -0.26
N TYR A 655 -14.46 -34.34 0.46
CA TYR A 655 -13.10 -34.82 0.16
C TYR A 655 -13.08 -36.03 -0.79
N GLY A 656 -14.25 -36.45 -1.29
CA GLY A 656 -14.48 -37.70 -2.00
C GLY A 656 -14.75 -38.88 -1.06
N PRO A 657 -15.32 -40.00 -1.57
CA PRO A 657 -15.91 -41.05 -0.72
C PRO A 657 -14.97 -41.64 0.33
N VAL A 658 -13.72 -41.92 -0.05
CA VAL A 658 -12.72 -42.54 0.85
C VAL A 658 -12.34 -41.59 1.99
N LYS A 659 -12.06 -40.33 1.68
CA LYS A 659 -11.65 -39.34 2.68
C LYS A 659 -12.83 -38.88 3.53
N ASN A 660 -14.04 -38.81 2.97
CA ASN A 660 -15.26 -38.55 3.72
C ASN A 660 -15.51 -39.67 4.74
N LEU A 661 -15.32 -40.95 4.34
CA LEU A 661 -15.49 -42.05 5.29
C LEU A 661 -14.50 -41.94 6.44
N ALA A 662 -13.24 -41.61 6.15
CA ALA A 662 -12.21 -41.41 7.17
C ALA A 662 -12.47 -40.19 8.07
N LYS A 663 -13.00 -39.07 7.52
CA LYS A 663 -13.16 -37.80 8.24
C LYS A 663 -14.53 -37.65 8.93
N TYR A 664 -15.57 -38.22 8.35
CA TYR A 664 -16.98 -38.02 8.75
C TYR A 664 -17.71 -39.33 9.08
N GLY A 665 -17.11 -40.50 8.84
CA GLY A 665 -17.80 -41.79 9.01
C GLY A 665 -18.90 -42.04 7.96
N SER A 666 -18.96 -41.24 6.90
CA SER A 666 -19.96 -41.33 5.83
C SER A 666 -19.29 -41.20 4.46
N LEU A 667 -19.78 -41.91 3.45
CA LEU A 667 -19.28 -41.78 2.07
C LEU A 667 -19.59 -40.41 1.46
N LYS A 668 -20.62 -39.71 1.95
CA LYS A 668 -21.01 -38.37 1.50
C LYS A 668 -20.75 -37.35 2.61
N ALA A 669 -20.40 -36.14 2.22
CA ALA A 669 -20.28 -35.02 3.16
C ALA A 669 -21.64 -34.75 3.85
N PRO A 670 -21.68 -34.63 5.19
CA PRO A 670 -22.91 -34.30 5.91
C PRO A 670 -23.38 -32.86 5.65
N SER A 671 -24.70 -32.66 5.55
CA SER A 671 -25.31 -31.32 5.57
C SER A 671 -25.22 -30.67 6.96
N TYR A 672 -25.15 -29.35 7.01
CA TYR A 672 -25.30 -28.64 8.28
C TYR A 672 -26.76 -28.69 8.76
N ASP A 673 -26.92 -28.90 10.06
CA ASP A 673 -28.24 -28.94 10.71
C ASP A 673 -28.62 -27.54 11.21
N LEU A 674 -29.29 -26.77 10.36
CA LEU A 674 -29.72 -25.40 10.67
C LEU A 674 -30.79 -25.32 11.77
N SER A 675 -31.43 -26.44 12.14
CA SER A 675 -32.36 -26.46 13.28
C SER A 675 -31.68 -26.12 14.62
N LYS A 676 -30.35 -26.21 14.67
CA LYS A 676 -29.52 -25.84 15.82
C LYS A 676 -29.19 -24.35 15.91
N LEU A 677 -29.42 -23.57 14.84
CA LEU A 677 -29.24 -22.12 14.85
C LEU A 677 -30.45 -21.44 15.51
N THR A 678 -30.44 -21.34 16.84
CA THR A 678 -31.55 -20.77 17.63
C THR A 678 -31.45 -19.26 17.85
N ALA A 679 -30.34 -18.62 17.48
CA ALA A 679 -30.20 -17.16 17.53
C ALA A 679 -31.23 -16.44 16.64
N PRO A 680 -31.73 -15.24 17.00
CA PRO A 680 -32.67 -14.48 16.16
C PRO A 680 -32.01 -14.01 14.86
N VAL A 681 -32.57 -14.37 13.69
CA VAL A 681 -31.99 -14.02 12.37
C VAL A 681 -32.90 -13.14 11.53
N ALA A 682 -32.37 -12.03 11.01
CA ALA A 682 -32.98 -11.18 9.99
C ALA A 682 -32.26 -11.37 8.64
N LEU A 683 -33.01 -11.80 7.62
CA LEU A 683 -32.49 -12.01 6.26
C LEU A 683 -32.74 -10.76 5.40
N HIS A 684 -31.70 -10.08 4.92
CA HIS A 684 -31.81 -8.93 4.01
C HIS A 684 -31.34 -9.34 2.61
N TYR A 685 -32.24 -9.32 1.62
CA TYR A 685 -31.97 -9.84 0.27
C TYR A 685 -32.50 -8.89 -0.82
N ALA A 686 -31.97 -9.02 -2.03
CA ALA A 686 -32.38 -8.22 -3.19
C ALA A 686 -32.67 -9.11 -4.39
N ASP A 687 -33.56 -8.67 -5.29
CA ASP A 687 -34.01 -9.52 -6.41
C ASP A 687 -32.96 -9.67 -7.51
N ASN A 688 -32.11 -8.67 -7.69
CA ASN A 688 -31.06 -8.65 -8.72
C ASN A 688 -29.72 -9.21 -8.21
N ASP A 689 -29.69 -9.77 -7.01
CA ASP A 689 -28.53 -10.50 -6.48
C ASP A 689 -28.43 -11.87 -7.15
N ILE A 690 -27.45 -12.03 -8.04
CA ILE A 690 -27.23 -13.27 -8.80
C ILE A 690 -26.44 -14.33 -8.03
N MET A 691 -25.90 -14.00 -6.85
CA MET A 691 -25.21 -14.94 -5.96
C MET A 691 -26.16 -15.47 -4.90
N ALA A 692 -26.78 -14.59 -4.11
CA ALA A 692 -27.76 -14.90 -3.08
C ALA A 692 -29.19 -14.78 -3.65
N VAL A 693 -29.49 -15.59 -4.65
CA VAL A 693 -30.77 -15.49 -5.39
C VAL A 693 -31.98 -15.72 -4.48
N PRO A 694 -33.13 -15.05 -4.72
CA PRO A 694 -34.30 -15.12 -3.85
C PRO A 694 -34.81 -16.53 -3.54
N GLU A 695 -34.68 -17.47 -4.48
CA GLU A 695 -35.08 -18.88 -4.30
C GLU A 695 -34.23 -19.58 -3.24
N ASP A 696 -32.91 -19.35 -3.25
CA ASP A 696 -31.98 -19.92 -2.29
C ASP A 696 -32.15 -19.27 -0.90
N VAL A 697 -32.45 -17.97 -0.85
CA VAL A 697 -32.82 -17.28 0.41
C VAL A 697 -34.16 -17.80 0.94
N GLN A 698 -35.13 -18.07 0.08
CA GLN A 698 -36.41 -18.65 0.48
C GLN A 698 -36.24 -20.08 1.00
N LYS A 699 -35.33 -20.86 0.42
CA LYS A 699 -34.99 -22.19 0.95
C LYS A 699 -34.40 -22.07 2.36
N LEU A 700 -33.42 -21.20 2.55
CA LEU A 700 -32.83 -20.91 3.86
C LEU A 700 -33.89 -20.49 4.89
N GLN A 701 -34.81 -19.58 4.53
CA GLN A 701 -35.90 -19.13 5.38
C GLN A 701 -36.71 -20.29 5.99
N ARG A 702 -36.93 -21.37 5.25
CA ARG A 702 -37.73 -22.52 5.71
C ARG A 702 -37.02 -23.40 6.73
N GLU A 703 -35.70 -23.30 6.82
CA GLU A 703 -34.89 -24.15 7.71
C GLU A 703 -34.45 -23.44 9.00
N LEU A 704 -34.57 -22.11 9.07
CA LEU A 704 -34.21 -21.33 10.24
C LEU A 704 -35.33 -21.36 11.29
N PRO A 705 -35.07 -21.81 12.54
CA PRO A 705 -36.10 -21.96 13.56
C PRO A 705 -36.49 -20.64 14.24
N ASN A 706 -35.61 -19.62 14.25
CA ASN A 706 -35.83 -18.34 14.92
C ASN A 706 -35.62 -17.15 13.98
N LEU A 707 -36.58 -16.93 13.08
CA LEU A 707 -36.51 -15.88 12.06
C LEU A 707 -37.22 -14.60 12.54
N ILE A 708 -36.48 -13.49 12.64
CA ILE A 708 -37.03 -12.15 12.83
C ILE A 708 -37.86 -11.74 11.62
N GLY A 709 -37.34 -12.01 10.42
CA GLY A 709 -38.03 -11.76 9.16
C GLY A 709 -37.14 -11.93 7.95
N LYS A 710 -37.77 -11.92 6.77
CA LYS A 710 -37.11 -11.84 5.47
C LYS A 710 -37.47 -10.52 4.81
N PHE A 711 -36.48 -9.64 4.67
CA PHE A 711 -36.62 -8.26 4.24
C PHE A 711 -36.05 -8.10 2.83
N ARG A 712 -36.94 -7.80 1.89
CA ARG A 712 -36.59 -7.49 0.50
C ARG A 712 -36.17 -6.03 0.40
N VAL A 713 -35.02 -5.76 -0.22
CA VAL A 713 -34.61 -4.40 -0.56
C VAL A 713 -35.59 -3.82 -1.60
N SER A 714 -36.08 -2.61 -1.36
CA SER A 714 -37.14 -2.01 -2.19
C SER A 714 -36.69 -1.66 -3.60
N PHE A 715 -35.39 -1.40 -3.80
CA PHE A 715 -34.83 -1.09 -5.10
C PHE A 715 -34.58 -2.38 -5.90
N SER A 716 -35.27 -2.53 -7.03
CA SER A 716 -35.32 -3.79 -7.78
C SER A 716 -34.01 -4.17 -8.44
N LYS A 717 -33.11 -3.22 -8.72
CA LYS A 717 -31.80 -3.46 -9.33
C LYS A 717 -30.68 -3.69 -8.30
N PHE A 718 -30.97 -3.52 -7.01
CA PHE A 718 -29.99 -3.70 -5.93
C PHE A 718 -29.36 -5.10 -6.01
N ASN A 719 -28.04 -5.16 -6.07
CA ASN A 719 -27.24 -6.35 -6.35
C ASN A 719 -26.43 -6.81 -5.10
N HIS A 720 -25.55 -7.80 -5.28
CA HIS A 720 -24.79 -8.41 -4.19
C HIS A 720 -23.83 -7.45 -3.46
N LEU A 721 -23.18 -6.52 -4.18
CA LEU A 721 -22.22 -5.57 -3.63
C LEU A 721 -22.86 -4.25 -3.17
N ASP A 722 -24.09 -3.99 -3.60
CA ASP A 722 -24.82 -2.78 -3.19
C ASP A 722 -25.08 -2.74 -1.68
N PHE A 723 -25.14 -3.90 -1.03
CA PHE A 723 -25.17 -4.03 0.44
C PHE A 723 -23.96 -3.41 1.15
N LEU A 724 -22.87 -3.11 0.42
CA LEU A 724 -21.66 -2.48 0.93
C LEU A 724 -21.50 -1.07 0.33
N PHE A 725 -21.66 -0.95 -0.99
CA PHE A 725 -21.15 0.20 -1.75
C PHE A 725 -22.21 1.04 -2.46
N ALA A 726 -23.50 0.69 -2.38
CA ALA A 726 -24.54 1.49 -3.01
C ALA A 726 -24.56 2.92 -2.46
N ILE A 727 -24.83 3.89 -3.35
CA ILE A 727 -24.93 5.30 -2.98
C ILE A 727 -25.97 5.47 -1.86
N HIS A 728 -27.10 4.75 -1.96
CA HIS A 728 -28.22 4.80 -1.00
C HIS A 728 -28.34 3.53 -0.14
N ALA A 729 -27.24 2.83 0.13
CA ALA A 729 -27.24 1.63 0.99
C ALA A 729 -27.82 1.93 2.39
N LYS A 730 -27.62 3.15 2.89
CA LYS A 730 -28.14 3.59 4.19
C LYS A 730 -29.66 3.56 4.23
N GLU A 731 -30.30 4.20 3.26
CA GLU A 731 -31.75 4.34 3.16
C GLU A 731 -32.40 2.99 2.88
N TYR A 732 -31.80 2.20 2.00
CA TYR A 732 -32.37 0.92 1.57
C TYR A 732 -32.14 -0.23 2.56
N VAL A 733 -31.05 -0.21 3.33
CA VAL A 733 -30.65 -1.34 4.18
C VAL A 733 -30.33 -0.90 5.60
N TYR A 734 -29.37 0.00 5.81
CA TYR A 734 -28.77 0.21 7.13
C TYR A 734 -29.76 0.80 8.15
N ASP A 735 -30.65 1.71 7.73
CA ASP A 735 -31.67 2.28 8.61
C ASP A 735 -32.69 1.23 9.09
N LEU A 736 -32.94 0.18 8.31
CA LEU A 736 -33.76 -0.94 8.77
C LEU A 736 -32.98 -1.85 9.73
N VAL A 737 -31.71 -2.14 9.43
CA VAL A 737 -30.84 -2.94 10.30
C VAL A 737 -30.75 -2.32 11.69
N ILE A 738 -30.43 -1.02 11.78
CA ILE A 738 -30.33 -0.29 13.06
C ILE A 738 -31.67 -0.30 13.81
N ARG A 739 -32.78 -0.02 13.13
CA ARG A 739 -34.12 -0.06 13.76
C ARG A 739 -34.51 -1.45 14.28
N LEU A 740 -34.01 -2.52 13.67
CA LEU A 740 -34.23 -3.88 14.16
C LEU A 740 -33.30 -4.18 15.34
N MET A 741 -32.04 -3.75 15.29
CA MET A 741 -31.09 -3.87 16.40
C MET A 741 -31.59 -3.14 17.65
N ASP A 742 -32.13 -1.93 17.52
CA ASP A 742 -32.66 -1.14 18.65
C ASP A 742 -33.82 -1.84 19.41
N ARG A 743 -34.45 -2.87 18.82
CA ARG A 743 -35.52 -3.66 19.47
C ARG A 743 -34.99 -4.75 20.40
N TYR A 744 -33.72 -5.11 20.30
CA TYR A 744 -33.03 -6.13 21.09
C TYR A 744 -31.95 -5.45 21.92
#